data_AF-A0A6F8XY74-F1
#
_entry.id   AF-A0A6F8XY74-F1
#
_cell.length_a   1.000
_cell.length_b   1.000
_cell.length_c   1.000
_cell.angle_alpha   90.00
_cell.angle_beta   90.00
_cell.angle_gamma   90.00
#
_symmetry.space_group_name_H-M   'P 1'
#
loop_
_entity.id
_entity.type
_entity.pdbx_description
1 polymer ?
#
loop_
_entity_poly.entity_id
_entity_poly.type
_entity_poly.pdbx_seq_one_letter_code
_entity_poly.pdbx_strand_id
1 'polypeptide(L)'
;MPRSTRYALAALVVAVPVAVFAISATPTAAAPLTLDLSAANRRAPITGLYDWRRAGYRGGAALPGSNDINPSATCQITTAELASQYSVRPGDGVDDTAGLQAAIDAIRTGCSPSAGYTRLSLITLPAGVLNVSQEIHVDADYLVIRGTGADPATGTRIVYRPDANTRYDALTPDGSDWDEDGMVHGQGKGGWLWPGRGLFRVQSRGVHSSYASDYASAPANRKDIFEGTVNVHWKAGVALRGKPGDTAYAARTGDTVVHLASNASMTNLTAGALVNIRAANSTNFYAQQQALPTEWPLQNLHMRQQIFTISAVDSANRTITVDKPLEYDVPVNSTSDGSAAIDGTVYQSKAAPLVDPVLGVGFESLYITQDMPGLDRADATHNYGNLDPAAQMHGIVFKWAANSWVRGIRAEMTGSHPIVTEEAKNLQIVDNHLDGSWNKGKGGNGYFRGSRVWDSLYASNVSRNLRHFTFQWSASGNVVIGNDFDSDLNLHGGWERNNLFELNTVTVPYAHRSGNCTAHCGEEGGGGPDDSNWYPIWWGAGKKAVKWSGSSGPRNVFFNNAMSKQLGSDTAPYTAYYPDRTRVYQFGWNGRTFQHLDIGGTPIADWAHNEQRDYTGGHGVDATRTDPGPSLFLISVGGSTPAPTTTGPPPPTTTAPPPSTPPPTTPPPSTPPPAGGLTAAFAQTNTWSSGYGAEYVLTNRGVPRSRAGSSSSTCPPARG
;
A
#
# COMPACT_ATOMS: atom_id res chain seq x y z
N MET A 1 -47.45 -69.43 27.91
CA MET A 1 -48.49 -68.68 27.16
C MET A 1 -49.79 -68.76 27.96
N PRO A 2 -50.68 -67.73 28.00
CA PRO A 2 -50.64 -66.37 27.43
C PRO A 2 -50.60 -65.26 28.52
N ARG A 3 -49.79 -64.21 28.35
CA ARG A 3 -50.06 -62.85 27.81
C ARG A 3 -51.01 -61.97 28.65
N SER A 4 -50.40 -61.05 29.40
CA SER A 4 -50.99 -59.84 29.96
C SER A 4 -50.78 -58.66 29.00
N THR A 5 -51.78 -57.79 28.87
CA THR A 5 -51.61 -56.38 28.48
C THR A 5 -52.89 -55.63 28.87
N ARG A 6 -52.75 -54.45 29.50
CA ARG A 6 -53.41 -53.14 29.24
C ARG A 6 -53.15 -52.24 30.48
N TYR A 7 -52.18 -51.34 30.36
CA TYR A 7 -52.31 -49.88 30.15
C TYR A 7 -52.71 -49.09 31.42
N ALA A 8 -51.75 -48.37 31.98
CA ALA A 8 -51.95 -47.33 32.98
C ALA A 8 -51.77 -45.94 32.33
N LEU A 9 -52.73 -45.05 32.57
CA LEU A 9 -52.69 -43.63 32.25
C LEU A 9 -51.61 -42.94 33.10
N ALA A 10 -50.76 -42.12 32.46
CA ALA A 10 -49.90 -41.16 33.14
C ALA A 10 -50.32 -39.73 32.74
N ALA A 11 -50.54 -38.89 33.75
CA ALA A 11 -50.93 -37.49 33.60
C ALA A 11 -49.75 -36.64 33.10
N LEU A 12 -50.02 -35.80 32.10
CA LEU A 12 -49.06 -34.87 31.50
C LEU A 12 -49.09 -33.54 32.27
N VAL A 13 -48.01 -33.21 32.97
CA VAL A 13 -47.75 -31.87 33.51
C VAL A 13 -47.01 -31.07 32.44
N VAL A 14 -47.65 -30.05 31.89
CA VAL A 14 -47.05 -29.11 30.93
C VAL A 14 -46.27 -28.07 31.73
N ALA A 15 -44.94 -28.17 31.72
CA ALA A 15 -44.05 -27.11 32.16
C ALA A 15 -43.77 -26.19 30.97
N VAL A 16 -44.15 -24.92 31.09
CA VAL A 16 -43.82 -23.87 30.11
C VAL A 16 -42.41 -23.37 30.40
N PRO A 17 -41.43 -23.53 29.49
CA PRO A 17 -40.12 -22.93 29.67
C PRO A 17 -40.21 -21.44 29.35
N VAL A 18 -39.98 -20.60 30.37
CA VAL A 18 -39.74 -19.17 30.16
C VAL A 18 -38.32 -19.03 29.61
N ALA A 19 -38.20 -18.94 28.28
CA ALA A 19 -36.96 -18.59 27.62
C ALA A 19 -36.65 -17.11 27.90
N VAL A 20 -35.72 -16.85 28.81
CA VAL A 20 -35.12 -15.53 28.96
C VAL A 20 -34.15 -15.36 27.80
N PHE A 21 -34.61 -14.75 26.71
CA PHE A 21 -33.73 -14.27 25.65
C PHE A 21 -32.91 -13.12 26.20
N ALA A 22 -31.67 -13.39 26.61
CA ALA A 22 -30.67 -12.35 26.73
C ALA A 22 -30.39 -11.83 25.32
N ILE A 23 -30.97 -10.68 24.99
CA ILE A 23 -30.60 -9.91 23.80
C ILE A 23 -29.19 -9.41 24.07
N SER A 24 -28.20 -10.18 23.65
CA SER A 24 -26.83 -9.67 23.50
C SER A 24 -26.91 -8.58 22.45
N ALA A 25 -26.93 -7.32 22.88
CA ALA A 25 -26.72 -6.20 21.99
C ALA A 25 -25.35 -6.42 21.35
N THR A 26 -25.33 -6.74 20.05
CA THR A 26 -24.14 -6.56 19.24
C THR A 26 -23.69 -5.11 19.46
N PRO A 27 -22.41 -4.85 19.76
CA PRO A 27 -21.93 -3.49 19.86
C PRO A 27 -22.32 -2.81 18.54
N THR A 28 -23.19 -1.81 18.65
CA THR A 28 -23.62 -1.01 17.52
C THR A 28 -22.35 -0.38 16.99
N ALA A 29 -21.95 -0.72 15.77
CA ALA A 29 -20.77 -0.15 15.15
C ALA A 29 -20.88 1.37 15.29
N ALA A 30 -19.93 1.98 16.01
CA ALA A 30 -19.88 3.44 16.11
C ALA A 30 -19.86 3.99 14.69
N ALA A 31 -20.62 5.06 14.43
CA ALA A 31 -20.60 5.70 13.12
C ALA A 31 -19.14 5.98 12.72
N PRO A 32 -18.72 5.64 11.49
CA PRO A 32 -17.33 5.77 11.09
C PRO A 32 -16.86 7.20 11.29
N LEU A 33 -15.71 7.36 11.96
CA LEU A 33 -15.07 8.65 12.14
C LEU A 33 -14.83 9.26 10.75
N THR A 34 -15.50 10.38 10.47
CA THR A 34 -15.17 11.19 9.29
C THR A 34 -13.91 11.97 9.63
N LEU A 35 -12.83 11.70 8.90
CA LEU A 35 -11.53 12.31 9.13
C LEU A 35 -11.22 13.32 8.03
N ASP A 36 -10.83 14.54 8.41
CA ASP A 36 -10.18 15.47 7.49
C ASP A 36 -8.74 15.01 7.27
N LEU A 37 -8.51 14.34 6.14
CA LEU A 37 -7.20 13.82 5.74
C LEU A 37 -6.40 14.82 4.90
N SER A 38 -6.81 16.09 4.84
CA SER A 38 -6.11 17.12 4.07
C SER A 38 -4.73 17.43 4.67
N ALA A 39 -3.84 17.96 3.82
CA ALA A 39 -2.54 18.46 4.25
C ALA A 39 -2.64 19.53 5.35
N ALA A 40 -3.72 20.32 5.37
CA ALA A 40 -3.94 21.38 6.34
C ALA A 40 -4.22 20.85 7.76
N ASN A 41 -4.81 19.65 7.87
CA ASN A 41 -5.08 19.00 9.15
C ASN A 41 -3.93 18.08 9.60
N ARG A 42 -2.75 18.10 8.95
CA ARG A 42 -1.60 17.30 9.38
C ARG A 42 -0.91 17.93 10.59
N ARG A 43 -0.79 17.17 11.67
CA ARG A 43 -0.10 17.59 12.90
C ARG A 43 1.39 17.77 12.63
N ALA A 44 1.99 18.82 13.19
CA ALA A 44 3.44 19.05 13.10
C ALA A 44 4.26 17.86 13.65
N PRO A 45 5.49 17.61 13.16
CA PRO A 45 6.31 16.50 13.62
C PRO A 45 6.55 16.58 15.11
N ILE A 46 6.44 15.42 15.76
CA ILE A 46 6.61 15.30 17.19
C ILE A 46 8.03 14.82 17.46
N THR A 47 8.83 15.58 18.21
CA THR A 47 10.23 15.24 18.52
C THR A 47 10.35 13.81 19.06
N GLY A 48 11.23 13.01 18.45
CA GLY A 48 11.46 11.61 18.84
C GLY A 48 10.54 10.59 18.17
N LEU A 49 9.51 11.04 17.43
CA LEU A 49 8.68 10.19 16.57
C LEU A 49 9.02 10.40 15.09
N TYR A 50 8.54 9.50 14.25
CA TYR A 50 8.68 9.64 12.80
C TYR A 50 7.76 10.76 12.27
N ASP A 51 8.16 11.43 11.17
CA ASP A 51 7.31 12.45 10.52
C ASP A 51 6.38 11.78 9.50
N TRP A 52 5.15 11.50 9.93
CA TRP A 52 4.14 10.89 9.06
C TRP A 52 3.37 11.89 8.19
N ARG A 53 3.59 13.20 8.28
CA ARG A 53 2.72 14.20 7.61
C ARG A 53 2.59 14.01 6.10
N ARG A 54 3.58 13.36 5.49
CA ARG A 54 3.64 13.07 4.05
C ARG A 54 3.00 11.73 3.67
N ALA A 55 2.43 10.97 4.61
CA ALA A 55 1.76 9.73 4.27
C ALA A 55 0.50 10.00 3.41
N GLY A 56 0.33 9.21 2.36
CA GLY A 56 -0.81 9.26 1.45
C GLY A 56 -0.46 9.76 0.04
N TYR A 57 -1.50 10.02 -0.75
CA TYR A 57 -1.41 10.39 -2.15
C TYR A 57 -0.46 11.58 -2.36
N ARG A 58 0.54 11.42 -3.23
CA ARG A 58 1.53 12.46 -3.58
C ARG A 58 2.18 13.15 -2.38
N GLY A 59 2.49 12.40 -1.32
CA GLY A 59 3.12 12.99 -0.13
C GLY A 59 2.13 13.71 0.78
N GLY A 60 0.89 13.22 0.87
CA GLY A 60 -0.18 13.78 1.70
C GLY A 60 -1.02 14.89 1.04
N ALA A 61 -0.97 15.00 -0.28
CA ALA A 61 -1.87 15.88 -1.03
C ALA A 61 -3.32 15.39 -0.98
N ALA A 62 -4.28 16.27 -1.29
CA ALA A 62 -5.67 15.88 -1.43
C ALA A 62 -5.86 14.89 -2.59
N LEU A 63 -6.79 13.95 -2.43
CA LEU A 63 -7.22 13.11 -3.55
C LEU A 63 -7.83 13.97 -4.66
N PRO A 64 -7.67 13.58 -5.93
CA PRO A 64 -8.17 14.37 -7.05
C PRO A 64 -9.69 14.61 -7.01
N GLY A 65 -10.08 15.81 -7.46
CA GLY A 65 -11.47 16.20 -7.66
C GLY A 65 -11.84 16.35 -9.13
N SER A 66 -13.06 16.83 -9.40
CA SER A 66 -13.56 17.03 -10.76
C SER A 66 -12.70 17.97 -11.61
N ASN A 67 -12.04 18.95 -10.97
CA ASN A 67 -11.18 19.92 -11.65
C ASN A 67 -9.84 19.33 -12.11
N ASP A 68 -9.46 18.15 -11.60
CA ASP A 68 -8.23 17.46 -11.99
C ASP A 68 -8.48 16.48 -13.15
N ILE A 69 -9.72 16.28 -13.57
CA ILE A 69 -10.07 15.44 -14.72
C ILE A 69 -9.69 16.15 -16.02
N ASN A 70 -9.16 15.38 -16.96
CA ASN A 70 -8.73 15.85 -18.26
C ASN A 70 -9.92 16.47 -19.02
N PRO A 71 -9.88 17.75 -19.41
CA PRO A 71 -11.02 18.40 -20.06
C PRO A 71 -11.29 17.87 -21.47
N SER A 72 -10.37 17.10 -22.07
CA SER A 72 -10.62 16.45 -23.36
C SER A 72 -11.62 15.32 -23.22
N ALA A 73 -12.74 15.40 -23.95
CA ALA A 73 -13.75 14.35 -24.00
C ALA A 73 -13.17 13.01 -24.48
N THR A 74 -12.16 13.02 -25.34
CA THR A 74 -11.49 11.79 -25.82
C THR A 74 -10.74 11.02 -24.73
N CYS A 75 -10.48 11.66 -23.59
CA CYS A 75 -9.84 11.07 -22.43
C CYS A 75 -10.82 10.84 -21.27
N GLN A 76 -12.12 10.95 -21.56
CA GLN A 76 -13.21 10.67 -20.64
C GLN A 76 -14.17 9.67 -21.30
N ILE A 77 -13.88 8.38 -21.18
CA ILE A 77 -14.72 7.33 -21.74
C ILE A 77 -15.99 7.20 -20.88
N THR A 78 -17.12 7.48 -21.48
CA THR A 78 -18.45 7.43 -20.86
C THR A 78 -19.04 6.01 -20.89
N THR A 79 -20.11 5.81 -20.11
CA THR A 79 -20.88 4.54 -20.13
C THR A 79 -21.46 4.23 -21.50
N ALA A 80 -21.88 5.24 -22.26
CA ALA A 80 -22.42 5.08 -23.61
C ALA A 80 -21.33 4.66 -24.62
N GLU A 81 -20.12 5.21 -24.49
CA GLU A 81 -18.98 4.83 -25.33
C GLU A 81 -18.48 3.43 -24.98
N LEU A 82 -18.41 3.06 -23.69
CA LEU A 82 -18.16 1.69 -23.25
C LEU A 82 -19.10 0.70 -23.94
N ALA A 83 -20.41 0.96 -23.95
CA ALA A 83 -21.38 0.06 -24.58
C ALA A 83 -21.29 0.04 -26.12
N SER A 84 -21.10 1.20 -26.76
CA SER A 84 -21.19 1.33 -28.22
C SER A 84 -19.88 1.06 -28.96
N GLN A 85 -18.73 1.35 -28.34
CA GLN A 85 -17.41 1.26 -28.97
C GLN A 85 -16.59 0.09 -28.43
N TYR A 86 -16.79 -0.26 -27.15
CA TYR A 86 -16.00 -1.30 -26.47
C TYR A 86 -16.81 -2.55 -26.12
N SER A 87 -18.10 -2.57 -26.44
CA SER A 87 -19.02 -3.69 -26.14
C SER A 87 -19.12 -4.03 -24.65
N VAL A 88 -18.90 -3.07 -23.76
CA VAL A 88 -19.02 -3.25 -22.30
C VAL A 88 -20.44 -2.86 -21.87
N ARG A 89 -21.26 -3.83 -21.46
CA ARG A 89 -22.71 -3.64 -21.25
C ARG A 89 -23.17 -4.33 -19.96
N PRO A 90 -23.81 -3.59 -19.04
CA PRO A 90 -24.22 -4.17 -17.78
C PRO A 90 -25.37 -5.17 -17.98
N GLY A 91 -25.26 -6.33 -17.35
CA GLY A 91 -26.35 -7.30 -17.19
C GLY A 91 -26.75 -8.06 -18.45
N ASP A 92 -25.93 -8.05 -19.50
CA ASP A 92 -26.18 -8.82 -20.73
C ASP A 92 -25.66 -10.26 -20.68
N GLY A 93 -24.90 -10.61 -19.62
CA GLY A 93 -24.33 -11.94 -19.41
C GLY A 93 -23.10 -12.22 -20.27
N VAL A 94 -22.59 -11.24 -21.01
CA VAL A 94 -21.37 -11.35 -21.81
C VAL A 94 -20.16 -11.01 -20.94
N ASP A 95 -18.99 -11.52 -21.34
CA ASP A 95 -17.71 -11.19 -20.73
C ASP A 95 -17.19 -9.84 -21.25
N ASP A 96 -17.09 -8.86 -20.36
CA ASP A 96 -16.67 -7.49 -20.63
C ASP A 96 -15.14 -7.31 -20.62
N THR A 97 -14.37 -8.36 -20.32
CA THR A 97 -12.91 -8.31 -20.14
C THR A 97 -12.20 -7.59 -21.29
N ALA A 98 -12.42 -8.05 -22.53
CA ALA A 98 -11.74 -7.51 -23.70
C ALA A 98 -12.12 -6.04 -23.96
N GLY A 99 -13.37 -5.68 -23.71
CA GLY A 99 -13.87 -4.33 -23.87
C GLY A 99 -13.26 -3.35 -22.86
N LEU A 100 -13.24 -3.74 -21.59
CA LEU A 100 -12.61 -2.96 -20.52
C LEU A 100 -11.11 -2.79 -20.78
N GLN A 101 -10.42 -3.86 -21.18
CA GLN A 101 -9.00 -3.77 -21.53
C GLN A 101 -8.76 -2.83 -22.73
N ALA A 102 -9.57 -2.92 -23.78
CA ALA A 102 -9.45 -2.05 -24.94
C ALA A 102 -9.69 -0.56 -24.62
N ALA A 103 -10.61 -0.27 -23.68
CA ALA A 103 -10.84 1.10 -23.21
C ALA A 103 -9.60 1.66 -22.47
N ILE A 104 -8.97 0.84 -21.61
CA ILE A 104 -7.74 1.22 -20.93
C ILE A 104 -6.59 1.41 -21.93
N ASP A 105 -6.47 0.51 -22.92
CA ASP A 105 -5.42 0.59 -23.95
C ASP A 105 -5.55 1.86 -24.80
N ALA A 106 -6.78 2.29 -25.07
CA ALA A 106 -7.06 3.54 -25.76
C ALA A 106 -6.61 4.76 -24.94
N ILE A 107 -6.89 4.79 -23.64
CA ILE A 107 -6.40 5.85 -22.73
C ILE A 107 -4.87 5.81 -22.64
N ARG A 108 -4.27 4.64 -22.43
CA ARG A 108 -2.82 4.48 -22.35
C ARG A 108 -2.11 5.06 -23.57
N THR A 109 -2.63 4.79 -24.75
CA THR A 109 -2.01 5.21 -26.01
C THR A 109 -2.31 6.68 -26.34
N GLY A 110 -3.56 7.10 -26.19
CA GLY A 110 -4.03 8.42 -26.65
C GLY A 110 -3.91 9.54 -25.63
N CYS A 111 -3.93 9.22 -24.33
CA CYS A 111 -4.11 10.20 -23.27
C CYS A 111 -2.94 10.24 -22.27
N SER A 112 -2.46 9.09 -21.78
CA SER A 112 -1.39 9.02 -20.78
C SER A 112 -0.12 9.82 -21.13
N PRO A 113 0.38 9.87 -22.39
CA PRO A 113 1.57 10.65 -22.74
C PRO A 113 1.46 12.16 -22.50
N SER A 114 0.24 12.69 -22.39
CA SER A 114 -0.04 14.12 -22.15
C SER A 114 -0.80 14.39 -20.85
N ALA A 115 -1.03 13.34 -20.05
CA ALA A 115 -1.74 13.39 -18.79
C ALA A 115 -0.83 13.83 -17.64
N GLY A 116 -1.43 14.04 -16.47
CA GLY A 116 -0.72 14.39 -15.26
C GLY A 116 -1.66 14.45 -14.07
N TYR A 117 -1.12 14.76 -12.89
CA TYR A 117 -1.90 14.78 -11.64
C TYR A 117 -3.02 15.83 -11.58
N THR A 118 -3.07 16.77 -12.53
CA THR A 118 -4.16 17.77 -12.69
C THR A 118 -4.83 17.65 -14.06
N ARG A 119 -4.66 16.50 -14.72
CA ARG A 119 -5.21 16.17 -16.04
C ARG A 119 -5.36 14.63 -16.15
N LEU A 120 -6.19 14.08 -15.29
CA LEU A 120 -6.44 12.64 -15.17
C LEU A 120 -7.46 12.17 -16.20
N SER A 121 -7.18 11.08 -16.89
CA SER A 121 -8.18 10.43 -17.74
C SER A 121 -9.24 9.73 -16.89
N LEU A 122 -10.45 9.57 -17.42
CA LEU A 122 -11.57 8.97 -16.70
C LEU A 122 -12.23 7.88 -17.55
N ILE A 123 -12.46 6.72 -16.95
CA ILE A 123 -13.38 5.71 -17.45
C ILE A 123 -14.54 5.62 -16.46
N THR A 124 -15.75 5.93 -16.91
CA THR A 124 -16.97 5.81 -16.10
C THR A 124 -17.68 4.50 -16.42
N LEU A 125 -17.72 3.59 -15.46
CA LEU A 125 -18.39 2.31 -15.57
C LEU A 125 -19.91 2.46 -15.33
N PRO A 126 -20.76 1.72 -16.04
CA PRO A 126 -22.21 1.78 -15.84
C PRO A 126 -22.66 1.10 -14.54
N ALA A 127 -23.87 1.43 -14.08
CA ALA A 127 -24.56 0.67 -13.05
C ALA A 127 -24.96 -0.72 -13.58
N GLY A 128 -24.99 -1.73 -12.72
CA GLY A 128 -25.32 -3.11 -13.06
C GLY A 128 -24.10 -4.03 -13.10
N VAL A 129 -24.29 -5.25 -13.60
CA VAL A 129 -23.30 -6.32 -13.55
C VAL A 129 -22.40 -6.31 -14.78
N LEU A 130 -21.11 -6.13 -14.60
CA LEU A 130 -20.07 -6.40 -15.61
C LEU A 130 -19.40 -7.73 -15.28
N ASN A 131 -19.31 -8.65 -16.24
CA ASN A 131 -18.64 -9.93 -16.04
C ASN A 131 -17.21 -9.84 -16.56
N VAL A 132 -16.27 -10.34 -15.77
CA VAL A 132 -14.85 -10.36 -16.16
C VAL A 132 -14.32 -11.76 -15.94
N SER A 133 -13.53 -12.28 -16.87
CA SER A 133 -12.92 -13.61 -16.78
C SER A 133 -11.39 -13.60 -16.73
N GLN A 134 -10.75 -12.48 -17.08
CA GLN A 134 -9.29 -12.33 -17.05
C GLN A 134 -8.85 -11.11 -16.25
N GLU A 135 -7.58 -11.09 -15.86
CA GLU A 135 -6.97 -9.92 -15.23
C GLU A 135 -7.06 -8.69 -16.16
N ILE A 136 -7.50 -7.57 -15.61
CA ILE A 136 -7.51 -6.28 -16.30
C ILE A 136 -6.23 -5.53 -15.94
N HIS A 137 -5.38 -5.30 -16.94
CA HIS A 137 -4.16 -4.55 -16.80
C HIS A 137 -4.46 -3.05 -16.85
N VAL A 138 -4.20 -2.37 -15.73
CA VAL A 138 -4.42 -0.94 -15.55
C VAL A 138 -3.05 -0.24 -15.58
N ASP A 139 -2.48 -0.18 -16.77
CA ASP A 139 -1.16 0.40 -17.07
C ASP A 139 -1.23 1.71 -17.85
N ALA A 140 -2.38 2.38 -17.78
CA ALA A 140 -2.54 3.76 -18.22
C ALA A 140 -2.23 4.71 -17.06
N ASP A 141 -1.15 5.48 -17.17
CA ASP A 141 -0.85 6.52 -16.19
C ASP A 141 -1.98 7.54 -16.12
N TYR A 142 -2.20 8.05 -14.90
CA TYR A 142 -3.14 9.12 -14.60
C TYR A 142 -4.60 8.76 -14.96
N LEU A 143 -4.99 7.49 -14.77
CA LEU A 143 -6.34 6.99 -15.05
C LEU A 143 -7.17 6.84 -13.77
N VAL A 144 -8.40 7.36 -13.80
CA VAL A 144 -9.45 7.05 -12.83
C VAL A 144 -10.45 6.08 -13.45
N ILE A 145 -10.69 4.95 -12.79
CA ILE A 145 -11.79 4.04 -13.08
C ILE A 145 -12.86 4.25 -12.01
N ARG A 146 -14.03 4.76 -12.41
CA ARG A 146 -15.10 5.16 -11.50
C ARG A 146 -16.40 4.45 -11.83
N GLY A 147 -16.98 3.76 -10.85
CA GLY A 147 -18.34 3.24 -10.92
C GLY A 147 -19.40 4.25 -10.47
N THR A 148 -20.66 3.86 -10.56
CA THR A 148 -21.81 4.69 -10.13
C THR A 148 -22.24 4.42 -8.68
N GLY A 149 -21.42 3.73 -7.90
CA GLY A 149 -21.70 3.35 -6.52
C GLY A 149 -21.21 1.94 -6.19
N ALA A 150 -20.92 1.68 -4.91
CA ALA A 150 -20.44 0.40 -4.40
C ALA A 150 -21.54 -0.49 -3.79
N ASP A 151 -22.80 -0.06 -3.87
CA ASP A 151 -23.94 -0.87 -3.49
C ASP A 151 -24.13 -2.03 -4.49
N PRO A 152 -24.15 -3.30 -4.06
CA PRO A 152 -24.20 -4.44 -4.97
C PRO A 152 -25.52 -4.58 -5.75
N ALA A 153 -26.59 -3.91 -5.32
CA ALA A 153 -27.90 -3.97 -5.96
C ALA A 153 -28.12 -2.83 -6.97
N THR A 154 -27.52 -1.66 -6.73
CA THR A 154 -27.81 -0.43 -7.49
C THR A 154 -26.59 0.21 -8.14
N GLY A 155 -25.39 -0.12 -7.69
CA GLY A 155 -24.12 0.44 -8.17
C GLY A 155 -23.51 -0.30 -9.36
N THR A 156 -22.24 0.00 -9.64
CA THR A 156 -21.42 -0.77 -10.59
C THR A 156 -20.92 -2.02 -9.88
N ARG A 157 -21.25 -3.20 -10.41
CA ARG A 157 -20.86 -4.49 -9.85
C ARG A 157 -20.00 -5.25 -10.85
N ILE A 158 -18.75 -5.50 -10.51
CA ILE A 158 -17.83 -6.31 -11.30
C ILE A 158 -17.80 -7.71 -10.70
N VAL A 159 -18.17 -8.70 -11.51
CA VAL A 159 -18.21 -10.11 -11.12
C VAL A 159 -17.09 -10.84 -11.84
N TYR A 160 -16.06 -11.20 -11.08
CA TYR A 160 -14.87 -11.86 -11.60
C TYR A 160 -15.03 -13.39 -11.54
N ARG A 161 -14.88 -14.05 -12.68
CA ARG A 161 -14.90 -15.52 -12.83
C ARG A 161 -13.66 -15.95 -13.60
N PRO A 162 -12.52 -16.09 -12.92
CA PRO A 162 -11.24 -16.41 -13.56
C PRO A 162 -11.34 -17.62 -14.49
N ASP A 163 -11.01 -17.43 -15.76
CA ASP A 163 -10.98 -18.49 -16.76
C ASP A 163 -9.76 -19.41 -16.58
N ALA A 164 -9.64 -20.43 -17.43
CA ALA A 164 -8.50 -21.36 -17.40
C ALA A 164 -7.14 -20.69 -17.71
N ASN A 165 -7.13 -19.52 -18.36
CA ASN A 165 -5.90 -18.79 -18.63
C ASN A 165 -5.48 -17.88 -17.47
N THR A 166 -6.40 -17.63 -16.54
CA THR A 166 -6.21 -16.73 -15.41
C THR A 166 -5.98 -17.50 -14.12
N ARG A 167 -6.66 -18.64 -13.94
CA ARG A 167 -6.43 -19.55 -12.81
C ARG A 167 -5.01 -20.11 -12.82
N TYR A 168 -4.51 -20.42 -11.63
CA TYR A 168 -3.23 -21.13 -11.51
C TYR A 168 -3.44 -22.61 -11.86
N ASP A 169 -2.73 -23.08 -12.87
CA ASP A 169 -2.71 -24.46 -13.34
C ASP A 169 -1.52 -25.27 -12.80
N ALA A 170 -0.60 -24.60 -12.10
CA ALA A 170 0.46 -25.22 -11.31
C ALA A 170 0.18 -24.98 -9.82
N LEU A 171 -0.09 -26.07 -9.10
CA LEU A 171 -0.27 -26.07 -7.65
C LEU A 171 0.87 -26.85 -6.99
N THR A 172 1.12 -26.56 -5.71
CA THR A 172 2.13 -27.29 -4.93
C THR A 172 1.83 -28.80 -4.94
N PRO A 173 2.81 -29.68 -4.67
CA PRO A 173 2.59 -31.13 -4.73
C PRO A 173 1.45 -31.65 -3.84
N ASP A 174 1.15 -30.94 -2.74
CA ASP A 174 0.03 -31.23 -1.84
C ASP A 174 -1.28 -30.52 -2.22
N GLY A 175 -1.30 -29.79 -3.34
CA GLY A 175 -2.43 -29.06 -3.89
C GLY A 175 -2.95 -27.94 -2.99
N SER A 176 -2.17 -27.48 -1.99
CA SER A 176 -2.63 -26.54 -0.96
C SER A 176 -2.38 -25.07 -1.28
N ASP A 177 -1.56 -24.79 -2.29
CA ASP A 177 -1.21 -23.46 -2.74
C ASP A 177 -0.90 -23.45 -4.24
N TRP A 178 -0.84 -22.28 -4.86
CA TRP A 178 -0.26 -22.18 -6.21
C TRP A 178 1.27 -22.33 -6.14
N ASP A 179 1.85 -22.94 -7.18
CA ASP A 179 3.28 -23.25 -7.19
C ASP A 179 4.09 -22.17 -7.91
N GLU A 180 4.65 -21.24 -7.14
CA GLU A 180 5.47 -20.14 -7.64
C GLU A 180 6.74 -20.62 -8.36
N ASP A 181 7.27 -21.77 -7.96
CA ASP A 181 8.49 -22.34 -8.51
C ASP A 181 8.20 -23.34 -9.64
N GLY A 182 7.06 -24.03 -9.57
CA GLY A 182 6.60 -25.00 -10.57
C GLY A 182 5.95 -24.35 -11.80
N MET A 183 5.39 -23.15 -11.67
CA MET A 183 4.82 -22.42 -12.80
C MET A 183 5.92 -21.77 -13.66
N VAL A 184 6.36 -22.42 -14.73
CA VAL A 184 7.52 -21.97 -15.53
C VAL A 184 7.22 -21.84 -17.01
N HIS A 185 7.98 -20.99 -17.69
CA HIS A 185 8.13 -20.95 -19.15
C HIS A 185 9.45 -20.28 -19.52
N GLY A 186 10.29 -20.88 -20.37
CA GLY A 186 11.61 -20.30 -20.70
C GLY A 186 12.42 -20.00 -19.43
N GLN A 187 12.87 -18.75 -19.28
CA GLN A 187 13.53 -18.26 -18.05
C GLN A 187 12.57 -17.80 -16.96
N GLY A 188 11.29 -17.64 -17.27
CA GLY A 188 10.27 -17.11 -16.38
C GLY A 188 9.81 -18.13 -15.35
N LYS A 189 9.57 -17.66 -14.13
CA LYS A 189 8.99 -18.42 -13.01
C LYS A 189 7.80 -17.70 -12.41
N GLY A 190 6.86 -18.44 -11.85
CA GLY A 190 5.65 -17.93 -11.21
C GLY A 190 5.92 -16.92 -10.10
N GLY A 191 6.99 -17.09 -9.32
CA GLY A 191 7.41 -16.11 -8.31
C GLY A 191 7.66 -14.69 -8.85
N TRP A 192 7.87 -14.52 -10.17
CA TRP A 192 7.94 -13.18 -10.76
C TRP A 192 6.58 -12.48 -10.79
N LEU A 193 5.46 -13.23 -10.77
CA LEU A 193 4.12 -12.66 -10.66
C LEU A 193 3.81 -12.09 -9.29
N TRP A 194 4.56 -12.46 -8.25
CA TRP A 194 4.34 -12.06 -6.86
C TRP A 194 3.92 -10.58 -6.76
N PRO A 195 2.80 -10.24 -6.10
CA PRO A 195 2.05 -11.05 -5.12
C PRO A 195 1.08 -12.08 -5.72
N GLY A 196 0.97 -12.16 -7.05
CA GLY A 196 0.00 -12.99 -7.75
C GLY A 196 -0.86 -12.16 -8.71
N ARG A 197 -1.87 -12.78 -9.31
CA ARG A 197 -2.84 -12.16 -10.23
C ARG A 197 -3.99 -11.49 -9.49
N GLY A 198 -4.67 -10.55 -10.12
CA GLY A 198 -5.91 -9.96 -9.59
C GLY A 198 -6.92 -9.57 -10.66
N LEU A 199 -8.11 -9.13 -10.24
CA LEU A 199 -9.09 -8.54 -11.15
C LEU A 199 -8.53 -7.29 -11.82
N PHE A 200 -7.94 -6.38 -11.03
CA PHE A 200 -7.23 -5.21 -11.53
C PHE A 200 -5.77 -5.25 -11.13
N ARG A 201 -4.87 -5.11 -12.10
CA ARG A 201 -3.44 -5.03 -11.87
C ARG A 201 -2.86 -3.72 -12.36
N VAL A 202 -2.45 -2.89 -11.41
CA VAL A 202 -1.74 -1.63 -11.66
C VAL A 202 -0.25 -1.93 -11.73
N GLN A 203 0.20 -2.26 -12.94
CA GLN A 203 1.58 -2.56 -13.27
C GLN A 203 1.76 -2.42 -14.79
N SER A 204 2.90 -1.89 -15.26
CA SER A 204 3.22 -1.87 -16.69
C SER A 204 3.16 -3.28 -17.30
N ARG A 205 2.76 -3.38 -18.57
CA ARG A 205 2.90 -4.61 -19.38
C ARG A 205 4.18 -4.67 -20.22
N GLY A 206 5.10 -3.72 -20.02
CA GLY A 206 6.36 -3.70 -20.75
C GLY A 206 7.17 -4.98 -20.53
N VAL A 207 7.76 -5.53 -21.60
CA VAL A 207 8.61 -6.73 -21.55
C VAL A 207 10.04 -6.34 -21.91
N HIS A 208 10.99 -6.68 -21.03
CA HIS A 208 12.41 -6.41 -21.31
C HIS A 208 12.91 -7.25 -22.49
N SER A 209 13.72 -6.66 -23.36
CA SER A 209 14.15 -7.26 -24.64
C SER A 209 14.84 -8.62 -24.50
N SER A 210 15.53 -8.88 -23.39
CA SER A 210 16.16 -10.18 -23.13
C SER A 210 15.18 -11.34 -22.99
N TYR A 211 13.89 -11.08 -22.82
CA TYR A 211 12.83 -12.08 -22.66
C TYR A 211 11.84 -12.06 -23.82
N ALA A 212 12.11 -11.30 -24.90
CA ALA A 212 11.19 -11.17 -26.02
C ALA A 212 10.85 -12.53 -26.67
N SER A 213 11.83 -13.44 -26.79
CA SER A 213 11.61 -14.80 -27.32
C SER A 213 10.74 -15.65 -26.39
N ASP A 214 11.00 -15.58 -25.08
CA ASP A 214 10.27 -16.35 -24.08
C ASP A 214 8.83 -15.87 -24.01
N TYR A 215 8.60 -14.56 -23.98
CA TYR A 215 7.27 -13.95 -24.00
C TYR A 215 6.48 -14.24 -25.28
N ALA A 216 7.14 -14.22 -26.44
CA ALA A 216 6.51 -14.51 -27.72
C ALA A 216 6.05 -15.98 -27.82
N SER A 217 6.82 -16.91 -27.24
CA SER A 217 6.51 -18.34 -27.21
C SER A 217 5.64 -18.77 -26.03
N ALA A 218 5.43 -17.90 -25.04
CA ALA A 218 4.66 -18.20 -23.85
C ALA A 218 3.17 -18.40 -24.19
N PRO A 219 2.52 -19.45 -23.63
CA PRO A 219 1.06 -19.55 -23.68
C PRO A 219 0.42 -18.38 -22.90
N ALA A 220 -0.88 -18.15 -23.13
CA ALA A 220 -1.59 -16.99 -22.58
C ALA A 220 -1.43 -16.87 -21.05
N ASN A 221 -1.56 -17.98 -20.32
CA ASN A 221 -1.42 -18.07 -18.86
C ASN A 221 0.03 -18.03 -18.33
N ARG A 222 0.99 -17.67 -19.18
CA ARG A 222 2.42 -17.48 -18.83
C ARG A 222 2.97 -16.15 -19.33
N LYS A 223 2.21 -15.37 -20.09
CA LYS A 223 2.69 -14.09 -20.65
C LYS A 223 2.99 -13.08 -19.56
N ASP A 224 2.07 -12.95 -18.62
CA ASP A 224 2.13 -12.07 -17.45
C ASP A 224 3.40 -12.26 -16.60
N ILE A 225 4.01 -13.46 -16.58
CA ILE A 225 5.28 -13.73 -15.88
C ILE A 225 6.37 -12.72 -16.28
N PHE A 226 6.36 -12.29 -17.53
CA PHE A 226 7.41 -11.44 -18.09
C PHE A 226 7.10 -9.94 -18.06
N GLU A 227 5.90 -9.56 -17.60
CA GLU A 227 5.36 -8.21 -17.75
C GLU A 227 5.74 -7.28 -16.59
N GLY A 228 5.94 -6.01 -16.95
CA GLY A 228 6.24 -4.86 -16.10
C GLY A 228 7.70 -4.70 -15.75
N THR A 229 7.97 -3.84 -14.76
CA THR A 229 9.32 -3.59 -14.20
C THR A 229 10.03 -4.87 -13.73
N VAL A 230 9.32 -6.00 -13.72
CA VAL A 230 9.71 -7.29 -13.16
C VAL A 230 10.89 -7.96 -13.81
N ASN A 231 11.30 -7.62 -15.03
CA ASN A 231 12.46 -8.29 -15.62
C ASN A 231 13.78 -7.52 -15.50
N VAL A 232 13.76 -6.38 -14.80
CA VAL A 232 14.92 -5.50 -14.68
C VAL A 232 15.19 -4.93 -13.30
N HIS A 233 14.38 -5.04 -12.25
CA HIS A 233 14.86 -4.48 -10.96
C HIS A 233 16.19 -5.11 -10.51
N TRP A 234 16.43 -6.39 -10.83
CA TRP A 234 17.75 -7.02 -10.66
C TRP A 234 18.78 -6.67 -11.75
N LYS A 235 18.35 -6.41 -13.01
CA LYS A 235 19.25 -6.07 -14.16
C LYS A 235 19.58 -4.58 -14.27
N ALA A 236 18.58 -3.71 -14.16
CA ALA A 236 18.67 -2.25 -14.06
C ALA A 236 19.14 -1.78 -12.68
N GLY A 237 19.02 -2.61 -11.65
CA GLY A 237 19.61 -2.32 -10.35
C GLY A 237 21.12 -2.17 -10.45
N VAL A 238 21.63 -1.01 -10.05
CA VAL A 238 23.07 -0.73 -10.06
C VAL A 238 23.68 -1.13 -8.71
N ALA A 239 24.84 -1.78 -8.78
CA ALA A 239 25.64 -2.06 -7.59
C ALA A 239 26.10 -0.75 -6.93
N LEU A 240 26.42 -0.82 -5.65
CA LEU A 240 26.84 0.32 -4.85
C LEU A 240 28.35 0.28 -4.59
N ARG A 241 28.91 1.39 -4.07
CA ARG A 241 30.30 1.46 -3.59
C ARG A 241 30.35 2.19 -2.25
N GLY A 242 31.42 2.00 -1.49
CA GLY A 242 31.63 2.74 -0.25
C GLY A 242 31.65 4.26 -0.45
N LYS A 243 31.05 4.99 0.49
CA LYS A 243 31.10 6.45 0.52
C LYS A 243 32.51 6.94 0.90
N PRO A 244 32.89 8.19 0.59
CA PRO A 244 34.14 8.77 1.07
C PRO A 244 34.27 8.64 2.59
N GLY A 245 35.38 8.05 3.05
CA GLY A 245 35.65 7.82 4.47
C GLY A 245 35.02 6.55 5.07
N ASP A 246 34.20 5.80 4.31
CA ASP A 246 33.61 4.53 4.76
C ASP A 246 33.45 3.56 3.58
N THR A 247 34.40 2.63 3.45
CA THR A 247 34.46 1.69 2.32
C THR A 247 33.43 0.57 2.41
N ALA A 248 32.87 0.32 3.60
CA ALA A 248 31.92 -0.77 3.83
C ALA A 248 30.47 -0.37 3.52
N TYR A 249 30.15 0.92 3.56
CA TYR A 249 28.78 1.42 3.42
C TYR A 249 28.67 2.44 2.31
N ALA A 250 27.69 2.26 1.43
CA ALA A 250 27.37 3.20 0.36
C ALA A 250 26.62 4.43 0.87
N ALA A 251 25.94 4.30 2.00
CA ALA A 251 25.30 5.36 2.76
C ALA A 251 24.99 4.85 4.17
N ARG A 252 24.87 5.77 5.13
CA ARG A 252 24.42 5.51 6.50
C ARG A 252 23.00 6.01 6.71
N THR A 253 22.34 5.50 7.75
CA THR A 253 21.08 6.05 8.25
C THR A 253 21.23 7.56 8.45
N GLY A 254 20.29 8.34 7.93
CA GLY A 254 20.32 9.81 7.96
C GLY A 254 20.99 10.46 6.74
N ASP A 255 21.80 9.74 5.97
CA ASP A 255 22.35 10.27 4.71
C ASP A 255 21.23 10.42 3.66
N THR A 256 21.41 11.36 2.73
CA THR A 256 20.55 11.52 1.54
C THR A 256 21.28 11.20 0.24
N VAL A 257 22.59 10.95 0.28
CA VAL A 257 23.41 10.67 -0.90
C VAL A 257 23.79 9.19 -0.90
N VAL A 258 23.50 8.51 -2.02
CA VAL A 258 23.87 7.10 -2.23
C VAL A 258 24.98 7.01 -3.25
N HIS A 259 26.06 6.32 -2.88
CA HIS A 259 27.23 6.11 -3.73
C HIS A 259 27.09 4.84 -4.58
N LEU A 260 27.07 5.02 -5.90
CA LEU A 260 26.88 3.93 -6.87
C LEU A 260 28.22 3.32 -7.30
N ALA A 261 28.27 2.12 -7.86
CA ALA A 261 29.53 1.60 -8.42
C ALA A 261 30.12 2.56 -9.47
N SER A 262 31.44 2.60 -9.63
CA SER A 262 32.12 3.51 -10.57
C SER A 262 31.71 3.26 -12.03
N ASN A 263 31.31 2.03 -12.35
CA ASN A 263 30.78 1.60 -13.64
C ASN A 263 29.24 1.57 -13.70
N ALA A 264 28.53 2.10 -12.69
CA ALA A 264 27.08 2.07 -12.64
C ALA A 264 26.46 2.77 -13.84
N SER A 265 25.49 2.14 -14.49
CA SER A 265 24.70 2.77 -15.54
C SER A 265 23.81 3.87 -14.94
N MET A 266 23.84 5.08 -15.52
CA MET A 266 23.02 6.21 -15.06
C MET A 266 21.76 6.41 -15.90
N THR A 267 21.53 5.58 -16.91
CA THR A 267 20.48 5.79 -17.93
C THR A 267 19.09 5.96 -17.31
N ASN A 268 18.75 5.16 -16.30
CA ASN A 268 17.43 5.18 -15.65
C ASN A 268 17.46 5.91 -14.29
N LEU A 269 18.52 6.66 -14.01
CA LEU A 269 18.69 7.42 -12.77
C LEU A 269 18.67 8.90 -13.11
N THR A 270 17.49 9.50 -13.07
CA THR A 270 17.25 10.92 -13.39
C THR A 270 16.54 11.62 -12.23
N ALA A 271 16.73 12.93 -12.10
CA ALA A 271 15.99 13.70 -11.10
C ALA A 271 14.47 13.63 -11.39
N GLY A 272 13.67 13.41 -10.34
CA GLY A 272 12.24 13.17 -10.41
C GLY A 272 11.85 11.69 -10.56
N ALA A 273 12.76 10.81 -10.99
CA ALA A 273 12.47 9.39 -11.10
C ALA A 273 12.42 8.70 -9.73
N LEU A 274 11.73 7.55 -9.67
CA LEU A 274 11.65 6.71 -8.49
C LEU A 274 12.80 5.70 -8.45
N VAL A 275 13.38 5.49 -7.27
CA VAL A 275 14.43 4.51 -7.03
C VAL A 275 14.18 3.78 -5.73
N ASN A 276 14.24 2.44 -5.76
CA ASN A 276 14.29 1.66 -4.54
C ASN A 276 15.75 1.45 -4.12
N ILE A 277 16.11 1.96 -2.94
CA ILE A 277 17.41 1.66 -2.31
C ILE A 277 17.26 0.37 -1.53
N ARG A 278 18.12 -0.61 -1.81
CA ARG A 278 18.01 -1.97 -1.28
C ARG A 278 19.30 -2.37 -0.59
N ALA A 279 19.25 -2.59 0.71
CA ALA A 279 20.38 -3.05 1.50
C ALA A 279 20.36 -4.59 1.61
N ALA A 280 21.48 -5.22 1.26
CA ALA A 280 21.65 -6.67 1.38
C ALA A 280 21.53 -7.11 2.85
N ASN A 281 20.90 -8.26 3.05
CA ASN A 281 20.91 -8.95 4.33
C ASN A 281 22.30 -9.49 4.64
N SER A 282 22.63 -9.56 5.92
CA SER A 282 23.90 -10.10 6.43
C SER A 282 23.63 -10.94 7.66
N THR A 283 24.56 -11.82 8.05
CA THR A 283 24.39 -12.62 9.28
C THR A 283 24.35 -11.73 10.52
N ASN A 284 25.10 -10.63 10.55
CA ASN A 284 25.04 -9.65 11.64
C ASN A 284 23.67 -8.94 11.70
N PHE A 285 23.02 -8.70 10.56
CA PHE A 285 21.67 -8.16 10.55
C PHE A 285 20.63 -9.16 11.10
N TYR A 286 20.76 -10.45 10.83
CA TYR A 286 19.94 -11.47 11.49
C TYR A 286 20.24 -11.60 12.99
N ALA A 287 21.51 -11.47 13.40
CA ALA A 287 21.88 -11.43 14.80
C ALA A 287 21.23 -10.22 15.53
N GLN A 288 21.20 -9.05 14.87
CA GLN A 288 20.53 -7.85 15.40
C GLN A 288 19.06 -8.11 15.72
N GLN A 289 18.37 -8.93 14.90
CA GLN A 289 16.97 -9.31 15.07
C GLN A 289 16.72 -10.34 16.18
N GLN A 290 17.76 -10.79 16.90
CA GLN A 290 17.68 -11.97 17.79
C GLN A 290 17.13 -13.21 17.06
N ALA A 291 17.47 -13.34 15.78
CA ALA A 291 16.98 -14.40 14.91
C ALA A 291 17.94 -15.60 14.80
N LEU A 292 19.09 -15.55 15.49
CA LEU A 292 20.11 -16.60 15.47
C LEU A 292 20.33 -17.21 16.87
N PRO A 293 20.65 -18.52 16.97
CA PRO A 293 20.58 -19.51 15.90
C PRO A 293 19.13 -19.85 15.52
N THR A 294 18.93 -20.33 14.30
CA THR A 294 17.62 -20.74 13.78
C THR A 294 17.76 -22.03 12.97
N GLU A 295 16.67 -22.80 12.90
CA GLU A 295 16.56 -23.97 12.03
C GLU A 295 16.08 -23.60 10.61
N TRP A 296 15.57 -22.38 10.45
CA TRP A 296 15.03 -21.90 9.18
C TRP A 296 16.16 -21.34 8.29
N PRO A 297 16.14 -21.61 6.97
CA PRO A 297 17.12 -21.05 6.05
C PRO A 297 17.13 -19.52 6.10
N LEU A 298 18.33 -18.94 6.21
CA LEU A 298 18.49 -17.49 6.08
C LEU A 298 18.29 -17.10 4.62
N GLN A 299 17.61 -15.99 4.39
CA GLN A 299 17.30 -15.50 3.05
C GLN A 299 18.31 -14.45 2.62
N ASN A 300 19.04 -14.74 1.55
CA ASN A 300 20.00 -13.85 0.93
C ASN A 300 19.32 -12.84 -0.02
N LEU A 301 18.59 -11.89 0.57
CA LEU A 301 17.75 -10.91 -0.14
C LEU A 301 17.86 -9.50 0.44
N HIS A 302 16.91 -8.61 0.13
CA HIS A 302 16.83 -7.24 0.65
C HIS A 302 15.62 -7.05 1.59
N MET A 303 15.82 -7.19 2.91
CA MET A 303 14.75 -6.86 3.90
C MET A 303 14.69 -5.38 4.23
N ARG A 304 15.81 -4.67 4.07
CA ARG A 304 15.91 -3.22 4.31
C ARG A 304 15.86 -2.52 2.96
N GLN A 305 14.70 -1.98 2.62
CA GLN A 305 14.49 -1.32 1.35
C GLN A 305 13.40 -0.24 1.42
N GLN A 306 13.43 0.71 0.48
CA GLN A 306 12.46 1.81 0.38
C GLN A 306 12.53 2.52 -0.97
N ILE A 307 11.37 2.87 -1.53
CA ILE A 307 11.28 3.75 -2.70
C ILE A 307 11.44 5.22 -2.30
N PHE A 308 12.32 5.91 -3.00
CA PHE A 308 12.59 7.35 -2.90
C PHE A 308 12.37 8.03 -4.24
N THR A 309 12.20 9.35 -4.21
CA THR A 309 12.34 10.18 -5.40
C THR A 309 13.79 10.65 -5.50
N ILE A 310 14.41 10.55 -6.67
CA ILE A 310 15.74 11.11 -6.91
C ILE A 310 15.60 12.63 -6.99
N SER A 311 16.23 13.35 -6.08
CA SER A 311 16.23 14.82 -6.08
C SER A 311 17.35 15.42 -6.93
N ALA A 312 18.50 14.73 -7.03
CA ALA A 312 19.61 15.14 -7.86
C ALA A 312 20.47 13.95 -8.31
N VAL A 313 21.18 14.12 -9.43
CA VAL A 313 22.10 13.12 -9.99
C VAL A 313 23.45 13.78 -10.24
N ASP A 314 24.52 13.16 -9.75
CA ASP A 314 25.89 13.54 -10.08
C ASP A 314 26.53 12.40 -10.89
N SER A 315 26.52 12.55 -12.21
CA SER A 315 27.08 11.53 -13.10
C SER A 315 28.61 11.45 -13.05
N ALA A 316 29.29 12.54 -12.67
CA ALA A 316 30.75 12.57 -12.57
C ALA A 316 31.21 11.77 -11.34
N ASN A 317 30.55 12.01 -10.20
CA ASN A 317 30.84 11.29 -8.97
C ASN A 317 30.01 10.00 -8.81
N ARG A 318 29.15 9.65 -9.77
CA ARG A 318 28.26 8.47 -9.72
C ARG A 318 27.51 8.38 -8.40
N THR A 319 26.79 9.44 -8.06
CA THR A 319 25.90 9.47 -6.90
C THR A 319 24.50 9.92 -7.29
N ILE A 320 23.54 9.52 -6.49
CA ILE A 320 22.18 10.06 -6.50
C ILE A 320 21.89 10.65 -5.14
N THR A 321 21.14 11.75 -5.12
CA THR A 321 20.55 12.31 -3.90
C THR A 321 19.08 11.93 -3.87
N VAL A 322 18.59 11.44 -2.74
CA VAL A 322 17.19 11.07 -2.52
C VAL A 322 16.42 12.20 -1.80
N ASP A 323 15.09 12.16 -1.87
CA ASP A 323 14.17 13.20 -1.40
C ASP A 323 13.97 13.25 0.13
N LYS A 324 14.42 12.22 0.84
CA LYS A 324 14.44 12.19 2.31
C LYS A 324 15.58 11.33 2.85
N PRO A 325 15.99 11.52 4.11
CA PRO A 325 17.05 10.71 4.74
C PRO A 325 16.75 9.21 4.72
N LEU A 326 17.79 8.40 4.56
CA LEU A 326 17.70 6.94 4.67
C LEU A 326 17.36 6.52 6.09
N GLU A 327 16.53 5.49 6.22
CA GLU A 327 16.05 4.97 7.50
C GLU A 327 16.88 3.78 8.03
N TYR A 328 17.89 3.37 7.28
CA TYR A 328 18.76 2.24 7.58
C TYR A 328 20.13 2.43 6.89
N ASP A 329 21.13 1.74 7.41
CA ASP A 329 22.46 1.68 6.80
C ASP A 329 22.42 0.84 5.52
N VAL A 330 23.18 1.28 4.52
CA VAL A 330 23.27 0.63 3.20
C VAL A 330 24.68 0.07 3.03
N PRO A 331 24.96 -1.17 3.47
CA PRO A 331 26.26 -1.80 3.21
C PRO A 331 26.46 -1.95 1.71
N VAL A 332 27.69 -2.05 1.22
CA VAL A 332 27.95 -2.29 -0.21
C VAL A 332 27.39 -3.66 -0.64
N ASN A 333 27.54 -4.67 0.21
CA ASN A 333 27.02 -6.03 0.01
C ASN A 333 26.84 -6.77 1.36
N SER A 334 26.36 -8.01 1.30
CA SER A 334 26.01 -8.84 2.47
C SER A 334 27.18 -9.18 3.41
N THR A 335 28.44 -8.99 2.99
CA THR A 335 29.63 -9.25 3.81
C THR A 335 30.38 -7.99 4.22
N SER A 336 29.91 -6.81 3.78
CA SER A 336 30.62 -5.54 4.01
C SER A 336 30.63 -5.12 5.48
N ASP A 337 29.73 -5.66 6.30
CA ASP A 337 29.71 -5.44 7.75
C ASP A 337 30.55 -6.48 8.53
N GLY A 338 31.38 -7.26 7.83
CA GLY A 338 32.20 -8.33 8.41
C GLY A 338 31.49 -9.69 8.54
N SER A 339 30.25 -9.79 8.08
CA SER A 339 29.50 -11.06 8.06
C SER A 339 30.10 -12.08 7.10
N ALA A 340 29.91 -13.37 7.42
CA ALA A 340 30.08 -14.43 6.45
C ALA A 340 28.98 -14.38 5.39
N ALA A 341 29.28 -14.91 4.20
CA ALA A 341 28.28 -15.00 3.14
C ALA A 341 27.17 -15.99 3.50
N ILE A 342 25.91 -15.55 3.39
CA ILE A 342 24.73 -16.42 3.52
C ILE A 342 24.72 -17.38 2.33
N ASP A 343 24.58 -18.67 2.59
CA ASP A 343 24.61 -19.75 1.59
C ASP A 343 25.84 -19.69 0.67
N GLY A 344 26.98 -19.25 1.22
CA GLY A 344 28.25 -19.13 0.49
C GLY A 344 28.27 -18.06 -0.60
N THR A 345 27.22 -17.22 -0.71
CA THR A 345 27.06 -16.26 -1.79
C THR A 345 27.04 -14.82 -1.29
N VAL A 346 27.92 -13.97 -1.84
CA VAL A 346 27.90 -12.53 -1.58
C VAL A 346 26.77 -11.88 -2.39
N TYR A 347 25.89 -11.15 -1.72
CA TYR A 347 24.73 -10.51 -2.32
C TYR A 347 24.87 -8.99 -2.26
N GLN A 348 24.65 -8.33 -3.39
CA GLN A 348 24.92 -6.90 -3.52
C GLN A 348 23.74 -6.07 -3.02
N SER A 349 24.04 -4.99 -2.31
CA SER A 349 23.08 -3.89 -2.17
C SER A 349 22.95 -3.16 -3.50
N LYS A 350 21.80 -2.54 -3.74
CA LYS A 350 21.50 -1.93 -5.05
C LYS A 350 20.72 -0.63 -4.92
N ALA A 351 20.92 0.25 -5.88
CA ALA A 351 19.93 1.27 -6.24
C ALA A 351 19.16 0.76 -7.47
N ALA A 352 17.88 0.45 -7.30
CA ALA A 352 17.03 -0.11 -8.32
C ALA A 352 16.05 0.94 -8.85
N PRO A 353 16.30 1.55 -10.02
CA PRO A 353 15.34 2.47 -10.61
C PRO A 353 14.05 1.75 -10.97
N LEU A 354 12.91 2.41 -10.73
CA LEU A 354 11.64 1.97 -11.27
C LEU A 354 11.58 2.44 -12.71
N VAL A 355 11.79 1.52 -13.65
CA VAL A 355 12.00 1.84 -15.07
C VAL A 355 10.71 2.33 -15.73
N ASP A 356 9.59 1.69 -15.41
CA ASP A 356 8.27 2.01 -15.98
C ASP A 356 7.18 1.85 -14.91
N PRO A 357 7.19 2.71 -13.86
CA PRO A 357 6.18 2.65 -12.81
C PRO A 357 4.85 3.17 -13.33
N VAL A 358 3.74 2.60 -12.84
CA VAL A 358 2.41 3.15 -13.13
C VAL A 358 2.06 4.21 -12.09
N LEU A 359 1.67 5.40 -12.55
CA LEU A 359 1.48 6.58 -11.73
C LEU A 359 0.02 7.05 -11.74
N GLY A 360 -0.49 7.49 -10.59
CA GLY A 360 -1.72 8.30 -10.58
C GLY A 360 -3.00 7.53 -10.90
N VAL A 361 -3.09 6.25 -10.54
CA VAL A 361 -4.28 5.42 -10.82
C VAL A 361 -5.26 5.46 -9.67
N GLY A 362 -6.55 5.67 -9.98
CA GLY A 362 -7.64 5.72 -9.01
C GLY A 362 -8.73 4.70 -9.28
N PHE A 363 -9.19 4.00 -8.24
CA PHE A 363 -10.41 3.19 -8.28
C PHE A 363 -11.46 3.79 -7.34
N GLU A 364 -12.65 4.04 -7.87
CA GLU A 364 -13.69 4.76 -7.13
C GLU A 364 -15.07 4.14 -7.28
N SER A 365 -15.80 4.07 -6.16
CA SER A 365 -17.26 3.89 -6.16
C SER A 365 -17.77 2.70 -6.96
N LEU A 366 -17.19 1.51 -6.72
CA LEU A 366 -17.56 0.27 -7.39
C LEU A 366 -17.59 -0.91 -6.42
N TYR A 367 -18.33 -1.95 -6.79
CA TYR A 367 -18.38 -3.23 -6.10
C TYR A 367 -17.58 -4.28 -6.87
N ILE A 368 -16.74 -5.06 -6.18
CA ILE A 368 -16.02 -6.21 -6.76
C ILE A 368 -16.33 -7.50 -5.98
N THR A 369 -16.42 -8.61 -6.71
CA THR A 369 -16.50 -9.95 -6.11
C THR A 369 -15.88 -10.99 -7.03
N GLN A 370 -15.37 -12.07 -6.47
CA GLN A 370 -15.00 -13.26 -7.24
C GLN A 370 -16.08 -14.32 -7.05
N ASP A 371 -16.83 -14.61 -8.11
CA ASP A 371 -17.93 -15.57 -8.04
C ASP A 371 -17.39 -17.00 -8.18
N MET A 372 -17.68 -17.82 -7.17
CA MET A 372 -17.22 -19.20 -7.04
C MET A 372 -18.44 -20.10 -6.86
N PRO A 373 -19.16 -20.46 -7.94
CA PRO A 373 -20.47 -21.14 -7.85
C PRO A 373 -20.42 -22.53 -7.19
N GLY A 374 -19.22 -23.11 -7.04
CA GLY A 374 -19.01 -24.38 -6.34
C GLY A 374 -18.74 -24.25 -4.84
N LEU A 375 -18.70 -23.03 -4.28
CA LEU A 375 -18.39 -22.77 -2.87
C LEU A 375 -19.52 -22.01 -2.18
N ASP A 376 -19.74 -22.30 -0.90
CA ASP A 376 -20.65 -21.53 -0.05
C ASP A 376 -19.87 -20.45 0.72
N ARG A 377 -20.38 -19.21 0.71
CA ARG A 377 -19.81 -18.11 1.49
C ARG A 377 -19.77 -18.43 2.99
N ALA A 378 -20.72 -19.22 3.49
CA ALA A 378 -20.75 -19.64 4.89
C ALA A 378 -19.47 -20.41 5.26
N ASP A 379 -18.97 -21.28 4.37
CA ASP A 379 -17.78 -22.12 4.61
C ASP A 379 -16.48 -21.31 4.69
N ALA A 380 -16.48 -20.10 4.14
CA ALA A 380 -15.34 -19.19 4.20
C ALA A 380 -15.33 -18.36 5.50
N THR A 381 -16.42 -18.32 6.26
CA THR A 381 -16.53 -17.45 7.45
C THR A 381 -15.65 -17.98 8.59
N HIS A 382 -14.69 -17.16 9.04
CA HIS A 382 -13.66 -17.55 10.02
C HIS A 382 -12.86 -18.82 9.67
N ASN A 383 -12.88 -19.27 8.40
CA ASN A 383 -12.08 -20.39 7.95
C ASN A 383 -10.76 -19.87 7.40
N TYR A 384 -9.66 -20.12 8.09
CA TYR A 384 -8.32 -19.65 7.69
C TYR A 384 -7.59 -20.66 6.79
N GLY A 385 -8.34 -21.37 5.95
CA GLY A 385 -7.85 -22.30 4.93
C GLY A 385 -7.94 -21.75 3.51
N ASN A 386 -7.35 -22.45 2.55
CA ASN A 386 -7.55 -22.16 1.11
C ASN A 386 -8.70 -23.04 0.59
N LEU A 387 -9.85 -22.47 0.21
CA LEU A 387 -10.96 -23.25 -0.34
C LEU A 387 -10.79 -23.61 -1.82
N ASP A 388 -10.03 -22.81 -2.56
CA ASP A 388 -9.68 -23.09 -3.97
C ASP A 388 -8.32 -22.46 -4.31
N PRO A 389 -7.21 -23.19 -4.07
CA PRO A 389 -5.86 -22.70 -4.34
C PRO A 389 -5.62 -22.21 -5.78
N ALA A 390 -6.28 -22.81 -6.77
CA ALA A 390 -6.14 -22.40 -8.17
C ALA A 390 -6.81 -21.04 -8.46
N ALA A 391 -7.70 -20.58 -7.59
CA ALA A 391 -8.48 -19.36 -7.73
C ALA A 391 -8.07 -18.26 -6.74
N GLN A 392 -6.83 -18.27 -6.24
CA GLN A 392 -6.29 -17.25 -5.32
C GLN A 392 -6.03 -15.89 -5.99
N MET A 393 -6.97 -15.37 -6.78
CA MET A 393 -6.83 -14.07 -7.42
C MET A 393 -7.15 -12.94 -6.44
N HIS A 394 -6.43 -11.84 -6.56
CA HIS A 394 -6.66 -10.64 -5.77
C HIS A 394 -7.77 -9.76 -6.36
N GLY A 395 -8.26 -8.79 -5.60
CA GLY A 395 -9.12 -7.73 -6.11
C GLY A 395 -8.29 -6.70 -6.89
N ILE A 396 -7.59 -5.83 -6.17
CA ILE A 396 -6.75 -4.78 -6.74
C ILE A 396 -5.29 -4.99 -6.33
N VAL A 397 -4.40 -5.08 -7.32
CA VAL A 397 -2.95 -5.23 -7.15
C VAL A 397 -2.25 -3.94 -7.54
N PHE A 398 -1.46 -3.37 -6.62
CA PHE A 398 -0.51 -2.30 -6.93
C PHE A 398 0.90 -2.85 -6.93
N LYS A 399 1.52 -2.95 -8.11
CA LYS A 399 2.89 -3.45 -8.23
C LYS A 399 3.76 -2.51 -9.05
N TRP A 400 4.83 -1.99 -8.44
CA TRP A 400 5.65 -0.92 -9.02
C TRP A 400 4.84 0.33 -9.34
N ALA A 401 3.93 0.69 -8.45
CA ALA A 401 2.98 1.78 -8.65
C ALA A 401 3.18 2.89 -7.60
N ALA A 402 2.90 4.14 -7.99
CA ALA A 402 3.03 5.25 -7.06
C ALA A 402 1.95 6.31 -7.23
N ASN A 403 1.66 7.01 -6.13
CA ASN A 403 0.71 8.11 -6.10
C ASN A 403 -0.67 7.67 -6.61
N SER A 404 -1.18 6.54 -6.11
CA SER A 404 -2.45 5.93 -6.53
C SER A 404 -3.42 5.85 -5.36
N TRP A 405 -4.71 5.63 -5.63
CA TRP A 405 -5.72 5.58 -4.58
C TRP A 405 -6.84 4.60 -4.86
N VAL A 406 -7.51 4.18 -3.78
CA VAL A 406 -8.75 3.42 -3.82
C VAL A 406 -9.70 4.08 -2.84
N ARG A 407 -10.89 4.49 -3.31
CA ARG A 407 -11.86 5.21 -2.49
C ARG A 407 -13.28 4.69 -2.67
N GLY A 408 -13.95 4.42 -1.55
CA GLY A 408 -15.39 4.19 -1.56
C GLY A 408 -15.79 2.92 -2.31
N ILE A 409 -14.92 1.91 -2.37
CA ILE A 409 -15.25 0.63 -3.00
C ILE A 409 -15.82 -0.35 -1.98
N ARG A 410 -16.51 -1.38 -2.49
CA ARG A 410 -16.89 -2.57 -1.73
C ARG A 410 -16.29 -3.79 -2.39
N ALA A 411 -15.55 -4.60 -1.64
CA ALA A 411 -15.02 -5.88 -2.10
C ALA A 411 -15.61 -6.98 -1.23
N GLU A 412 -16.25 -7.98 -1.86
CA GLU A 412 -16.75 -9.14 -1.14
C GLU A 412 -16.27 -10.45 -1.76
N MET A 413 -15.85 -11.38 -0.91
CA MET A 413 -15.45 -12.73 -1.32
C MET A 413 -14.48 -12.71 -2.50
N THR A 414 -13.34 -12.05 -2.30
CA THR A 414 -12.23 -12.09 -3.27
C THR A 414 -11.53 -13.44 -3.23
N GLY A 415 -10.83 -13.83 -4.29
CA GLY A 415 -10.08 -15.10 -4.33
C GLY A 415 -9.07 -15.19 -3.20
N SER A 416 -8.26 -14.15 -3.02
CA SER A 416 -7.33 -13.95 -1.90
C SER A 416 -7.46 -12.52 -1.37
N HIS A 417 -6.44 -11.67 -1.52
CA HIS A 417 -6.43 -10.29 -1.03
C HIS A 417 -7.42 -9.38 -1.77
N PRO A 418 -8.29 -8.60 -1.08
CA PRO A 418 -9.10 -7.59 -1.76
C PRO A 418 -8.28 -6.43 -2.30
N ILE A 419 -7.26 -5.98 -1.55
CA ILE A 419 -6.29 -4.98 -1.98
C ILE A 419 -4.91 -5.45 -1.51
N VAL A 420 -3.94 -5.46 -2.43
CA VAL A 420 -2.55 -5.85 -2.16
C VAL A 420 -1.55 -4.93 -2.83
N THR A 421 -0.44 -4.68 -2.16
CA THR A 421 0.68 -3.90 -2.68
C THR A 421 1.94 -4.73 -2.78
N GLU A 422 2.81 -4.39 -3.72
CA GLU A 422 4.17 -4.90 -3.80
C GLU A 422 5.03 -3.85 -4.49
N GLU A 423 5.98 -3.25 -3.76
CA GLU A 423 6.81 -2.15 -4.28
C GLU A 423 5.97 -0.92 -4.68
N ALA A 424 5.20 -0.39 -3.72
CA ALA A 424 4.31 0.74 -3.95
C ALA A 424 4.61 1.93 -3.01
N LYS A 425 4.31 3.14 -3.46
CA LYS A 425 4.59 4.37 -2.68
C LYS A 425 3.48 5.40 -2.78
N ASN A 426 3.22 6.12 -1.68
CA ASN A 426 2.26 7.22 -1.62
C ASN A 426 0.84 6.78 -2.04
N LEU A 427 0.39 5.63 -1.56
CA LEU A 427 -0.97 5.17 -1.79
C LEU A 427 -1.93 5.80 -0.77
N GLN A 428 -3.18 6.01 -1.16
CA GLN A 428 -4.24 6.40 -0.25
C GLN A 428 -5.47 5.51 -0.43
N ILE A 429 -5.72 4.66 0.56
CA ILE A 429 -6.76 3.64 0.56
C ILE A 429 -7.79 4.02 1.62
N VAL A 430 -8.93 4.56 1.18
CA VAL A 430 -9.87 5.24 2.09
C VAL A 430 -11.34 4.87 1.87
N ASP A 431 -12.11 4.84 2.95
CA ASP A 431 -13.57 4.68 2.92
C ASP A 431 -14.04 3.39 2.22
N ASN A 432 -13.27 2.30 2.30
CA ASN A 432 -13.61 1.04 1.64
C ASN A 432 -14.27 0.04 2.59
N HIS A 433 -15.12 -0.83 2.04
CA HIS A 433 -15.71 -1.98 2.75
C HIS A 433 -15.19 -3.29 2.16
N LEU A 434 -14.39 -4.03 2.93
CA LEU A 434 -13.71 -5.25 2.48
C LEU A 434 -14.19 -6.43 3.33
N ASP A 435 -14.88 -7.40 2.72
CA ASP A 435 -15.54 -8.49 3.46
C ASP A 435 -15.29 -9.85 2.81
N GLY A 436 -14.47 -10.65 3.48
CA GLY A 436 -14.30 -12.06 3.14
C GLY A 436 -13.39 -12.34 1.95
N SER A 437 -12.83 -13.53 1.97
CA SER A 437 -12.02 -14.12 0.91
C SER A 437 -12.18 -15.63 0.91
N TRP A 438 -12.11 -16.24 -0.27
CA TRP A 438 -12.22 -17.68 -0.47
C TRP A 438 -10.97 -18.43 0.02
N ASN A 439 -9.80 -17.80 -0.12
CA ASN A 439 -8.53 -18.36 0.32
C ASN A 439 -7.90 -17.51 1.41
N LYS A 440 -7.62 -18.13 2.56
CA LYS A 440 -6.99 -17.53 3.75
C LYS A 440 -5.85 -18.37 4.34
N GLY A 441 -5.57 -19.54 3.76
CA GLY A 441 -4.63 -20.52 4.30
C GLY A 441 -3.19 -20.32 3.87
N LYS A 442 -2.56 -21.44 3.49
CA LYS A 442 -1.15 -21.53 3.11
C LYS A 442 -0.80 -20.48 2.04
N GLY A 443 0.44 -19.99 2.06
CA GLY A 443 0.91 -18.92 1.17
C GLY A 443 0.63 -17.50 1.69
N GLY A 444 -0.11 -17.35 2.79
CA GLY A 444 -0.40 -16.04 3.38
C GLY A 444 -1.52 -15.29 2.65
N ASN A 445 -2.65 -15.97 2.44
CA ASN A 445 -3.76 -15.48 1.64
C ASN A 445 -4.82 -14.71 2.45
N GLY A 446 -5.64 -13.92 1.75
CA GLY A 446 -6.86 -13.33 2.31
C GLY A 446 -6.66 -12.14 3.24
N TYR A 447 -5.54 -11.43 3.08
CA TYR A 447 -5.20 -10.21 3.82
C TYR A 447 -5.71 -8.94 3.13
N PHE A 448 -5.98 -7.89 3.91
CA PHE A 448 -5.83 -6.52 3.42
C PHE A 448 -4.35 -6.13 3.55
N ARG A 449 -3.62 -6.21 2.43
CA ARG A 449 -2.17 -6.42 2.45
C ARG A 449 -1.36 -5.19 2.03
N GLY A 450 -0.51 -4.72 2.93
CA GLY A 450 0.53 -3.73 2.67
C GLY A 450 1.94 -4.34 2.69
N SER A 451 2.35 -5.04 1.63
CA SER A 451 3.74 -5.51 1.45
C SER A 451 4.56 -4.50 0.67
N ARG A 452 5.81 -4.25 1.12
CA ARG A 452 6.77 -3.34 0.46
C ARG A 452 6.09 -2.03 0.02
N VAL A 453 5.38 -1.41 0.96
CA VAL A 453 4.63 -0.17 0.76
C VAL A 453 5.19 0.94 1.63
N TRP A 454 5.33 2.13 1.06
CA TRP A 454 5.95 3.26 1.75
C TRP A 454 5.11 4.52 1.68
N ASP A 455 5.18 5.32 2.75
CA ASP A 455 4.57 6.65 2.83
C ASP A 455 3.07 6.67 2.45
N SER A 456 2.33 5.62 2.81
CA SER A 456 0.94 5.41 2.38
C SER A 456 -0.06 5.55 3.52
N LEU A 457 -1.31 5.89 3.19
CA LEU A 457 -2.38 6.17 4.13
C LEU A 457 -3.56 5.21 3.94
N TYR A 458 -3.96 4.55 5.02
CA TYR A 458 -5.08 3.63 5.10
C TYR A 458 -6.06 4.19 6.13
N ALA A 459 -7.19 4.75 5.69
CA ALA A 459 -8.07 5.47 6.59
C ALA A 459 -9.55 5.16 6.41
N SER A 460 -10.30 5.09 7.51
CA SER A 460 -11.76 4.95 7.50
C SER A 460 -12.27 3.72 6.72
N ASN A 461 -11.46 2.66 6.61
CA ASN A 461 -11.87 1.39 6.00
C ASN A 461 -12.56 0.49 7.02
N VAL A 462 -13.48 -0.34 6.55
CA VAL A 462 -14.09 -1.44 7.29
C VAL A 462 -13.61 -2.75 6.68
N SER A 463 -13.06 -3.63 7.51
CA SER A 463 -12.59 -4.95 7.11
C SER A 463 -13.25 -6.03 7.97
N ARG A 464 -13.83 -7.04 7.32
CA ARG A 464 -14.51 -8.18 7.94
C ARG A 464 -14.09 -9.50 7.32
N ASN A 465 -14.03 -10.56 8.13
CA ASN A 465 -13.85 -11.94 7.68
C ASN A 465 -12.62 -12.17 6.76
N LEU A 466 -11.64 -11.27 6.85
CA LEU A 466 -10.32 -11.42 6.27
C LEU A 466 -9.41 -12.11 7.26
N ARG A 467 -8.24 -12.57 6.79
CA ARG A 467 -7.26 -13.19 7.67
C ARG A 467 -6.49 -12.15 8.47
N HIS A 468 -5.88 -11.16 7.83
CA HIS A 468 -5.11 -10.12 8.55
C HIS A 468 -5.27 -8.76 7.84
N PHE A 469 -5.19 -7.65 8.57
CA PHE A 469 -4.59 -6.44 7.98
C PHE A 469 -3.07 -6.58 8.13
N THR A 470 -2.26 -6.25 7.12
CA THR A 470 -0.81 -6.36 7.25
C THR A 470 -0.02 -5.14 6.79
N PHE A 471 1.05 -4.84 7.54
CA PHE A 471 2.25 -4.25 6.96
C PHE A 471 3.40 -5.24 7.08
N GLN A 472 4.10 -5.48 5.98
CA GLN A 472 5.17 -6.47 5.95
C GLN A 472 6.28 -6.12 4.96
N TRP A 473 7.43 -6.75 5.16
CA TRP A 473 8.55 -6.71 4.21
C TRP A 473 9.03 -5.31 3.91
N SER A 474 9.61 -4.67 4.92
CA SER A 474 10.18 -3.32 4.87
C SER A 474 9.19 -2.17 4.72
N ALA A 475 7.88 -2.43 4.78
CA ALA A 475 6.88 -1.39 4.78
C ALA A 475 7.21 -0.32 5.83
N SER A 476 7.19 0.96 5.44
CA SER A 476 7.63 2.04 6.34
C SER A 476 6.99 3.39 6.05
N GLY A 477 6.81 4.18 7.11
CA GLY A 477 6.26 5.53 7.05
C GLY A 477 4.77 5.56 6.71
N ASN A 478 4.08 4.43 6.84
CA ASN A 478 2.65 4.32 6.56
C ASN A 478 1.80 4.70 7.77
N VAL A 479 0.55 5.08 7.53
CA VAL A 479 -0.43 5.43 8.55
C VAL A 479 -1.70 4.62 8.35
N VAL A 480 -2.19 3.99 9.42
CA VAL A 480 -3.45 3.24 9.51
C VAL A 480 -4.30 3.94 10.57
N ILE A 481 -5.31 4.70 10.13
CA ILE A 481 -6.07 5.60 10.99
C ILE A 481 -7.58 5.49 10.88
N GLY A 482 -8.28 5.36 12.01
CA GLY A 482 -9.75 5.42 12.05
C GLY A 482 -10.45 4.29 11.32
N ASN A 483 -9.79 3.15 11.13
CA ASN A 483 -10.37 1.97 10.49
C ASN A 483 -11.10 1.10 11.52
N ASP A 484 -11.91 0.17 11.02
CA ASP A 484 -12.64 -0.82 11.80
C ASP A 484 -12.30 -2.23 11.31
N PHE A 485 -11.66 -3.03 12.17
CA PHE A 485 -11.16 -4.37 11.88
C PHE A 485 -11.76 -5.42 12.84
N ASP A 486 -12.09 -6.60 12.30
CA ASP A 486 -12.32 -7.82 13.09
C ASP A 486 -11.12 -8.79 13.08
N SER A 487 -10.03 -8.39 12.41
CA SER A 487 -8.75 -9.08 12.36
C SER A 487 -7.67 -8.29 13.08
N ASP A 488 -6.51 -8.91 13.27
CA ASP A 488 -5.32 -8.31 13.83
C ASP A 488 -4.66 -7.25 12.93
N LEU A 489 -3.94 -6.33 13.57
CA LEU A 489 -2.97 -5.43 12.93
C LEU A 489 -1.62 -6.17 12.89
N ASN A 490 -1.35 -6.81 11.76
CA ASN A 490 -0.25 -7.76 11.64
C ASN A 490 1.02 -7.10 11.08
N LEU A 491 2.09 -7.14 11.87
CA LEU A 491 3.44 -6.79 11.46
C LEU A 491 4.19 -8.07 11.12
N HIS A 492 4.00 -8.56 9.89
CA HIS A 492 4.27 -9.95 9.49
C HIS A 492 5.76 -10.35 9.56
N GLY A 493 6.67 -9.39 9.73
CA GLY A 493 8.10 -9.59 9.63
C GLY A 493 8.67 -9.10 8.29
N GLY A 494 10.00 -9.13 8.20
CA GLY A 494 10.72 -8.50 7.10
C GLY A 494 11.11 -7.04 7.34
N TRP A 495 11.28 -6.63 8.60
CA TRP A 495 11.85 -5.33 8.98
C TRP A 495 11.01 -4.09 8.60
N GLU A 496 9.69 -4.23 8.58
CA GLU A 496 8.75 -3.12 8.60
C GLU A 496 8.95 -2.24 9.84
N ARG A 497 8.87 -0.92 9.67
CA ARG A 497 9.33 0.05 10.68
C ARG A 497 8.61 1.37 10.51
N ASN A 498 8.65 2.22 11.54
CA ASN A 498 8.12 3.59 11.47
C ASN A 498 6.65 3.71 10.98
N ASN A 499 5.84 2.66 11.12
CA ASN A 499 4.41 2.73 10.76
C ASN A 499 3.59 3.22 11.95
N LEU A 500 2.51 3.94 11.69
CA LEU A 500 1.59 4.44 12.71
C LEU A 500 0.23 3.76 12.60
N PHE A 501 -0.24 3.19 13.69
CA PHE A 501 -1.58 2.64 13.86
C PHE A 501 -2.29 3.45 14.94
N GLU A 502 -3.31 4.22 14.57
CA GLU A 502 -4.04 5.02 15.55
C GLU A 502 -5.53 5.17 15.29
N LEU A 503 -6.32 5.46 16.34
CA LEU A 503 -7.77 5.67 16.25
C LEU A 503 -8.57 4.51 15.65
N ASN A 504 -7.97 3.33 15.45
CA ASN A 504 -8.66 2.19 14.89
C ASN A 504 -9.50 1.50 15.96
N THR A 505 -10.63 0.92 15.54
CA THR A 505 -11.37 -0.07 16.31
C THR A 505 -10.92 -1.45 15.84
N VAL A 506 -10.40 -2.28 16.75
CA VAL A 506 -9.90 -3.63 16.45
C VAL A 506 -10.58 -4.60 17.41
N THR A 507 -11.52 -5.38 16.89
CA THR A 507 -12.39 -6.24 17.69
C THR A 507 -12.23 -7.68 17.24
N VAL A 508 -11.28 -8.39 17.84
CA VAL A 508 -10.88 -9.72 17.37
C VAL A 508 -11.74 -10.81 18.04
N PRO A 509 -12.57 -11.56 17.30
CA PRO A 509 -13.43 -12.59 17.88
C PRO A 509 -12.63 -13.83 18.30
N TYR A 510 -13.24 -14.73 19.07
CA TYR A 510 -12.58 -15.99 19.47
C TYR A 510 -12.32 -16.91 18.28
N ALA A 511 -13.23 -16.92 17.30
CA ALA A 511 -13.08 -17.64 16.05
C ALA A 511 -11.87 -17.16 15.22
N HIS A 512 -11.37 -15.95 15.42
CA HIS A 512 -10.16 -15.47 14.75
C HIS A 512 -8.89 -16.06 15.38
N ARG A 513 -8.50 -17.24 14.91
CA ARG A 513 -7.35 -18.00 15.42
C ARG A 513 -6.86 -19.05 14.42
N SER A 514 -5.61 -19.47 14.56
CA SER A 514 -5.00 -20.48 13.70
C SER A 514 -5.81 -21.79 13.65
N GLY A 515 -6.29 -22.26 14.80
CA GLY A 515 -7.04 -23.52 14.90
C GLY A 515 -8.40 -23.57 14.19
N ASN A 516 -8.86 -22.48 13.56
CA ASN A 516 -10.10 -22.44 12.78
C ASN A 516 -9.88 -22.71 11.28
N CYS A 517 -8.68 -23.11 10.88
CA CYS A 517 -8.46 -23.60 9.51
C CYS A 517 -9.02 -25.02 9.31
N THR A 518 -9.79 -25.23 8.24
CA THR A 518 -10.41 -26.54 7.95
C THR A 518 -9.89 -27.23 6.69
N ALA A 519 -9.20 -26.52 5.78
CA ALA A 519 -8.66 -27.09 4.55
C ALA A 519 -7.41 -26.34 4.07
N HIS A 520 -6.46 -27.08 3.47
CA HIS A 520 -5.24 -26.50 2.87
C HIS A 520 -4.54 -25.49 3.80
N CYS A 521 -4.40 -25.92 5.05
CA CYS A 521 -3.95 -25.08 6.15
C CYS A 521 -2.47 -24.76 6.07
N GLY A 522 -2.14 -23.57 6.56
CA GLY A 522 -0.79 -23.18 6.84
C GLY A 522 -0.57 -21.69 6.76
N GLU A 523 0.65 -21.30 7.08
CA GLU A 523 1.10 -19.91 7.01
C GLU A 523 2.08 -19.76 5.85
N GLU A 524 2.38 -18.52 5.47
CA GLU A 524 3.50 -18.20 4.58
C GLU A 524 4.79 -18.86 5.14
N GLY A 525 5.54 -19.65 4.37
CA GLY A 525 6.75 -20.36 4.86
C GLY A 525 6.54 -21.72 5.57
N GLY A 526 5.31 -22.26 5.61
CA GLY A 526 5.05 -23.67 5.97
C GLY A 526 4.79 -23.96 7.46
N GLY A 527 3.87 -24.90 7.75
CA GLY A 527 3.44 -25.26 9.11
C GLY A 527 1.93 -25.52 9.16
N GLY A 528 1.47 -26.37 10.08
CA GLY A 528 0.05 -26.63 10.30
C GLY A 528 -0.58 -25.65 11.30
N PRO A 529 -1.92 -25.67 11.46
CA PRO A 529 -2.58 -24.91 12.51
C PRO A 529 -2.03 -25.24 13.90
N ASP A 530 -1.84 -24.22 14.73
CA ASP A 530 -1.55 -24.37 16.16
C ASP A 530 -2.74 -23.94 17.04
N ASP A 531 -2.55 -24.01 18.36
CA ASP A 531 -3.53 -23.60 19.38
C ASP A 531 -3.43 -22.11 19.73
N SER A 532 -2.67 -21.31 18.97
CA SER A 532 -2.53 -19.88 19.21
C SER A 532 -3.84 -19.15 18.99
N ASN A 533 -4.07 -18.13 19.80
CA ASN A 533 -5.14 -17.15 19.59
C ASN A 533 -4.51 -15.93 18.94
N TRP A 534 -5.10 -15.42 17.87
CA TRP A 534 -4.64 -14.15 17.29
C TRP A 534 -5.25 -12.98 18.09
N TYR A 535 -4.39 -12.03 18.46
CA TYR A 535 -4.73 -10.84 19.25
C TYR A 535 -4.72 -9.60 18.34
N PRO A 536 -5.26 -8.44 18.80
CA PRO A 536 -5.31 -7.22 18.00
C PRO A 536 -3.97 -6.75 17.40
N ILE A 537 -2.84 -7.15 17.98
CA ILE A 537 -1.49 -6.94 17.44
C ILE A 537 -0.85 -8.30 17.18
N TRP A 538 -0.24 -8.45 16.01
CA TRP A 538 0.68 -9.54 15.70
C TRP A 538 2.06 -9.00 15.34
N TRP A 539 3.11 -9.66 15.84
CA TRP A 539 4.50 -9.20 15.69
C TRP A 539 5.41 -10.34 15.23
N GLY A 540 6.13 -10.15 14.13
CA GLY A 540 7.14 -11.10 13.65
C GLY A 540 8.32 -11.17 14.61
N ALA A 541 8.38 -12.20 15.44
CA ALA A 541 9.36 -12.31 16.52
C ALA A 541 10.48 -13.34 16.28
N GLY A 542 11.73 -12.89 16.47
CA GLY A 542 12.88 -13.74 16.79
C GLY A 542 13.17 -14.82 15.74
N LYS A 543 13.62 -15.99 16.20
CA LYS A 543 14.05 -17.09 15.32
C LYS A 543 12.93 -17.66 14.45
N LYS A 544 11.66 -17.72 14.94
CA LYS A 544 10.55 -18.23 14.13
C LYS A 544 10.27 -17.30 12.95
N ALA A 545 10.43 -15.99 13.15
CA ALA A 545 10.19 -15.01 12.11
C ALA A 545 11.11 -15.13 10.89
N VAL A 546 12.22 -15.87 10.98
CA VAL A 546 13.08 -16.18 9.82
C VAL A 546 12.30 -16.84 8.68
N LYS A 547 11.25 -17.61 9.01
CA LYS A 547 10.28 -18.17 8.07
C LYS A 547 9.61 -17.11 7.16
N TRP A 548 9.44 -15.88 7.66
CA TRP A 548 8.77 -14.75 6.98
C TRP A 548 9.73 -13.60 6.67
N SER A 549 10.98 -13.91 6.32
CA SER A 549 11.98 -12.89 6.06
C SER A 549 12.40 -12.11 7.33
N GLY A 550 12.43 -12.74 8.50
CA GLY A 550 13.00 -12.17 9.73
C GLY A 550 12.02 -11.33 10.56
N SER A 551 12.51 -10.77 11.67
CA SER A 551 11.69 -10.07 12.66
C SER A 551 11.18 -8.70 12.17
N SER A 552 10.10 -8.23 12.78
CA SER A 552 9.59 -6.87 12.61
C SER A 552 10.61 -5.83 13.09
N GLY A 553 10.64 -4.69 12.42
CA GLY A 553 11.62 -3.62 12.65
C GLY A 553 11.20 -2.59 13.69
N PRO A 554 12.01 -1.55 13.91
CA PRO A 554 11.81 -0.59 14.99
C PRO A 554 10.69 0.44 14.75
N ARG A 555 10.20 1.03 15.86
CA ARG A 555 9.35 2.23 15.87
C ARG A 555 8.02 2.06 15.11
N ASN A 556 7.44 0.87 15.12
CA ASN A 556 6.04 0.72 14.77
C ASN A 556 5.21 1.21 15.97
N VAL A 557 4.33 2.18 15.74
CA VAL A 557 3.66 2.96 16.79
C VAL A 557 2.18 2.62 16.85
N PHE A 558 1.71 2.31 18.06
CA PHE A 558 0.29 2.17 18.36
C PHE A 558 -0.14 3.29 19.33
N PHE A 559 -1.18 4.04 18.97
CA PHE A 559 -1.67 5.16 19.77
C PHE A 559 -3.20 5.30 19.66
N ASN A 560 -3.89 5.48 20.78
CA ASN A 560 -5.32 5.79 20.81
C ASN A 560 -6.25 4.83 20.00
N ASN A 561 -5.87 3.57 19.85
CA ASN A 561 -6.72 2.53 19.28
C ASN A 561 -7.69 1.99 20.35
N ALA A 562 -8.88 1.57 19.92
CA ALA A 562 -9.80 0.78 20.74
C ALA A 562 -9.64 -0.69 20.34
N MET A 563 -8.84 -1.44 21.12
CA MET A 563 -8.50 -2.84 20.80
C MET A 563 -9.10 -3.79 21.83
N SER A 564 -9.70 -4.89 21.36
CA SER A 564 -10.29 -5.90 22.22
C SER A 564 -10.26 -7.30 21.63
N LYS A 565 -10.26 -8.32 22.50
CA LYS A 565 -10.19 -9.75 22.15
C LYS A 565 -11.22 -10.57 22.92
N GLN A 566 -11.92 -11.48 22.23
CA GLN A 566 -12.68 -12.58 22.85
C GLN A 566 -11.81 -13.82 23.03
N LEU A 567 -11.94 -14.51 24.15
CA LEU A 567 -11.22 -15.75 24.46
C LEU A 567 -12.19 -16.84 24.94
N GLY A 568 -11.86 -18.10 24.66
CA GLY A 568 -12.59 -19.28 25.13
C GLY A 568 -13.86 -19.63 24.31
N SER A 569 -14.68 -18.65 23.96
CA SER A 569 -15.85 -18.83 23.07
C SER A 569 -16.24 -17.54 22.34
N ASP A 570 -16.98 -17.65 21.24
CA ASP A 570 -17.53 -16.49 20.52
C ASP A 570 -18.64 -15.75 21.30
N THR A 571 -19.13 -16.37 22.37
CA THR A 571 -20.10 -15.79 23.30
C THR A 571 -19.46 -15.12 24.52
N ALA A 572 -18.16 -15.26 24.70
CA ALA A 572 -17.43 -14.62 25.79
C ALA A 572 -17.42 -13.09 25.62
N PRO A 573 -17.31 -12.31 26.72
CA PRO A 573 -17.15 -10.87 26.60
C PRO A 573 -15.80 -10.51 25.98
N TYR A 574 -15.77 -9.41 25.23
CA TYR A 574 -14.53 -8.81 24.74
C TYR A 574 -13.74 -8.21 25.91
N THR A 575 -12.44 -8.52 25.97
CA THR A 575 -11.50 -7.95 26.92
C THR A 575 -10.64 -6.90 26.23
N ALA A 576 -10.44 -5.75 26.87
CA ALA A 576 -9.60 -4.69 26.33
C ALA A 576 -8.13 -5.12 26.22
N TYR A 577 -7.46 -4.68 25.16
CA TYR A 577 -6.04 -4.94 24.89
C TYR A 577 -5.32 -3.59 24.76
N TYR A 578 -4.28 -3.35 25.55
CA TYR A 578 -3.60 -2.03 25.67
C TYR A 578 -4.60 -0.87 25.91
N PRO A 579 -5.32 -0.84 27.04
CA PRO A 579 -6.44 0.09 27.26
C PRO A 579 -6.04 1.56 27.49
N ASP A 580 -4.76 1.88 27.76
CA ASP A 580 -4.31 3.27 27.92
C ASP A 580 -4.20 3.95 26.54
N ARG A 581 -5.29 4.64 26.17
CA ARG A 581 -5.42 5.33 24.88
C ARG A 581 -4.61 6.62 24.76
N THR A 582 -4.00 7.09 25.85
CA THR A 582 -3.14 8.30 25.85
C THR A 582 -1.67 7.97 25.69
N ARG A 583 -1.32 6.69 25.77
CA ARG A 583 0.04 6.20 25.69
C ARG A 583 0.48 5.99 24.26
N VAL A 584 1.72 6.39 23.97
CA VAL A 584 2.40 6.06 22.72
C VAL A 584 3.21 4.80 22.94
N TYR A 585 2.83 3.69 22.30
CA TYR A 585 3.56 2.43 22.36
C TYR A 585 4.42 2.27 21.11
N GLN A 586 5.74 2.32 21.25
CA GLN A 586 6.69 2.11 20.14
C GLN A 586 7.31 0.72 20.25
N PHE A 587 6.86 -0.20 19.39
CA PHE A 587 7.38 -1.57 19.35
C PHE A 587 8.73 -1.65 18.63
N GLY A 588 9.55 -2.61 19.05
CA GLY A 588 10.91 -2.80 18.54
C GLY A 588 11.86 -1.66 18.93
N TRP A 589 11.63 -1.00 20.06
CA TRP A 589 12.32 0.22 20.45
C TRP A 589 12.51 0.32 21.97
N ASN A 590 13.68 0.78 22.42
CA ASN A 590 13.96 1.05 23.84
C ASN A 590 14.04 2.54 24.19
N GLY A 591 13.63 3.42 23.27
CA GLY A 591 13.78 4.87 23.38
C GLY A 591 14.99 5.43 22.61
N ARG A 592 15.97 4.59 22.25
CA ARG A 592 17.20 5.02 21.56
C ARG A 592 17.60 4.19 20.34
N THR A 593 17.43 2.89 20.40
CA THR A 593 17.81 1.94 19.33
C THR A 593 16.77 0.85 19.19
N PHE A 594 16.87 0.08 18.11
CA PHE A 594 16.13 -1.18 18.01
C PHE A 594 16.45 -2.06 19.22
N GLN A 595 15.41 -2.64 19.81
CA GLN A 595 15.46 -3.63 20.87
C GLN A 595 14.40 -4.68 20.55
N HIS A 596 14.82 -5.94 20.45
CA HIS A 596 13.90 -7.05 20.26
C HIS A 596 13.03 -7.24 21.52
N LEU A 597 11.82 -7.79 21.34
CA LEU A 597 10.93 -8.09 22.46
C LEU A 597 11.53 -9.19 23.34
N ASP A 598 11.55 -8.99 24.66
CA ASP A 598 12.15 -9.94 25.59
C ASP A 598 11.35 -10.07 26.90
N ILE A 599 11.57 -11.17 27.62
CA ILE A 599 10.97 -11.41 28.94
C ILE A 599 12.13 -11.62 29.93
N GLY A 600 12.29 -10.68 30.87
CA GLY A 600 13.37 -10.76 31.85
C GLY A 600 14.76 -10.78 31.21
N GLY A 601 14.95 -10.08 30.08
CA GLY A 601 16.20 -10.06 29.32
C GLY A 601 16.37 -11.19 28.31
N THR A 602 15.42 -12.12 28.22
CA THR A 602 15.47 -13.25 27.28
C THR A 602 14.61 -12.96 26.04
N PRO A 603 15.21 -12.78 24.85
CA PRO A 603 14.49 -12.57 23.60
C PRO A 603 13.40 -13.61 23.36
N ILE A 604 12.18 -13.18 23.02
CA ILE A 604 11.14 -14.13 22.62
C ILE A 604 11.46 -14.71 21.24
N ALA A 605 11.27 -16.00 21.09
CA ALA A 605 11.52 -16.73 19.86
C ALA A 605 10.35 -16.75 18.88
N ASP A 606 9.14 -16.46 19.38
CA ASP A 606 7.85 -16.56 18.72
C ASP A 606 6.86 -15.61 19.40
N TRP A 607 5.89 -15.10 18.65
CA TRP A 607 4.79 -14.29 19.15
C TRP A 607 3.65 -15.12 19.75
N ALA A 608 3.43 -16.33 19.22
CA ALA A 608 2.40 -17.21 19.74
C ALA A 608 2.60 -17.46 21.25
N HIS A 609 1.52 -17.29 22.03
CA HIS A 609 1.49 -17.39 23.50
C HIS A 609 2.24 -16.29 24.27
N ASN A 610 2.72 -15.27 23.58
CA ASN A 610 3.47 -14.14 24.14
C ASN A 610 2.70 -12.81 24.02
N GLU A 611 1.49 -12.83 23.48
CA GLU A 611 0.72 -11.65 23.06
C GLU A 611 0.27 -10.78 24.25
N GLN A 612 0.12 -11.38 25.43
CA GLN A 612 -0.35 -10.72 26.65
C GLN A 612 0.78 -10.29 27.59
N ARG A 613 2.04 -10.51 27.22
CA ARG A 613 3.19 -10.14 28.05
C ARG A 613 3.40 -8.62 28.03
N ASP A 614 3.96 -8.10 29.12
CA ASP A 614 4.38 -6.71 29.19
C ASP A 614 5.82 -6.58 28.67
N TYR A 615 5.97 -5.85 27.58
CA TYR A 615 7.24 -5.56 26.93
C TYR A 615 7.75 -4.13 27.21
N THR A 616 7.11 -3.41 28.14
CA THR A 616 7.54 -2.07 28.54
C THR A 616 8.76 -2.13 29.46
N GLY A 617 9.27 -0.98 29.93
CA GLY A 617 10.40 -0.95 30.88
C GLY A 617 11.76 -1.33 30.29
N GLY A 618 11.91 -1.28 28.98
CA GLY A 618 13.16 -1.62 28.27
C GLY A 618 13.14 -2.97 27.55
N HIS A 619 12.02 -3.70 27.60
CA HIS A 619 11.84 -5.03 27.04
C HIS A 619 11.34 -5.04 25.58
N GLY A 620 11.67 -3.98 24.82
CA GLY A 620 11.37 -3.86 23.39
C GLY A 620 10.12 -3.06 23.02
N VAL A 621 9.33 -2.59 23.99
CA VAL A 621 8.28 -1.57 23.78
C VAL A 621 8.59 -0.32 24.60
N ASP A 622 8.89 0.79 23.91
CA ASP A 622 9.00 2.09 24.56
C ASP A 622 7.60 2.68 24.76
N ALA A 623 7.18 2.74 26.02
CA ALA A 623 5.94 3.32 26.49
C ALA A 623 6.18 4.43 27.53
N THR A 624 7.31 5.14 27.43
CA THR A 624 7.67 6.22 28.36
C THR A 624 6.92 7.53 28.08
N ARG A 625 6.26 7.62 26.91
CA ARG A 625 5.59 8.83 26.42
C ARG A 625 4.07 8.70 26.43
N THR A 626 3.40 9.74 26.92
CA THR A 626 1.99 10.01 26.64
C THR A 626 1.85 11.21 25.71
N ASP A 627 0.73 11.28 24.99
CA ASP A 627 0.35 12.45 24.20
C ASP A 627 -1.13 12.79 24.50
N PRO A 628 -1.44 14.05 24.88
CA PRO A 628 -2.81 14.44 25.20
C PRO A 628 -3.64 14.78 23.96
N GLY A 629 -3.01 14.88 22.79
CA GLY A 629 -3.68 15.17 21.53
C GLY A 629 -4.53 13.99 21.08
N PRO A 630 -5.61 14.25 20.31
CA PRO A 630 -6.48 13.18 19.85
C PRO A 630 -5.82 12.26 18.83
N SER A 631 -4.75 12.70 18.16
CA SER A 631 -4.03 11.99 17.11
C SER A 631 -2.58 12.46 17.05
N LEU A 632 -1.65 11.56 16.70
CA LEU A 632 -0.25 11.89 16.40
C LEU A 632 -0.08 12.40 14.95
N PHE A 633 -1.03 12.09 14.06
CA PHE A 633 -1.00 12.44 12.65
C PHE A 633 -1.84 13.67 12.28
N LEU A 634 -2.99 13.87 12.93
CA LEU A 634 -3.97 14.91 12.65
C LEU A 634 -4.02 15.96 13.76
N ILE A 635 -4.27 17.23 13.39
CA ILE A 635 -4.47 18.32 14.35
C ILE A 635 -5.81 18.13 15.08
N SER A 636 -6.86 17.73 14.34
CA SER A 636 -8.19 17.48 14.88
C SER A 636 -8.84 16.23 14.26
N VAL A 637 -9.73 15.59 15.02
CA VAL A 637 -10.40 14.32 14.65
C VAL A 637 -11.92 14.49 14.47
N GLY A 638 -12.39 15.72 14.26
CA GLY A 638 -13.82 16.08 14.22
C GLY A 638 -14.24 16.92 13.01
N GLY A 639 -13.54 16.81 11.87
CA GLY A 639 -13.80 17.61 10.67
C GLY A 639 -14.50 16.80 9.57
N SER A 640 -15.61 17.32 9.06
CA SER A 640 -16.19 16.85 7.80
C SER A 640 -15.30 17.29 6.63
N THR A 641 -14.89 16.35 5.77
CA THR A 641 -14.38 16.68 4.43
C THR A 641 -15.43 17.55 3.71
N PRO A 642 -15.08 18.72 3.14
CA PRO A 642 -16.05 19.51 2.40
C PRO A 642 -16.60 18.68 1.24
N ALA A 643 -17.93 18.53 1.18
CA ALA A 643 -18.60 17.93 0.03
C ALA A 643 -18.25 18.73 -1.24
N PRO A 644 -18.12 18.08 -2.42
CA PRO A 644 -17.90 18.80 -3.67
C PRO A 644 -19.06 19.77 -3.89
N THR A 645 -18.74 21.06 -3.96
CA THR A 645 -19.72 22.13 -4.13
C THR A 645 -20.40 21.98 -5.48
N THR A 646 -21.62 21.45 -5.51
CA THR A 646 -22.52 21.60 -6.66
C THR A 646 -23.08 23.01 -6.62
N THR A 647 -22.43 23.95 -7.29
CA THR A 647 -22.95 25.31 -7.44
C THR A 647 -24.16 25.28 -8.39
N GLY A 648 -25.36 25.26 -7.81
CA GLY A 648 -26.55 25.76 -8.49
C GLY A 648 -26.41 27.26 -8.79
N PRO A 649 -27.09 27.79 -9.82
CA PRO A 649 -26.95 29.19 -10.23
C PRO A 649 -27.45 30.13 -9.13
N PRO A 650 -26.74 31.23 -8.82
CA PRO A 650 -27.10 32.11 -7.72
C PRO A 650 -28.31 32.99 -8.10
N PRO A 651 -29.22 33.28 -7.15
CA PRO A 651 -30.27 34.26 -7.33
C PRO A 651 -29.68 35.69 -7.36
N PRO A 652 -30.28 36.63 -8.11
CA PRO A 652 -29.73 37.98 -8.23
C PRO A 652 -29.99 38.77 -6.95
N THR A 653 -28.93 39.29 -6.33
CA THR A 653 -29.04 40.21 -5.19
C THR A 653 -28.41 41.57 -5.51
N THR A 654 -29.21 42.59 -5.24
CA THR A 654 -28.93 44.03 -5.34
C THR A 654 -27.92 44.47 -4.30
N THR A 655 -26.87 45.19 -4.73
CA THR A 655 -25.78 45.67 -3.87
C THR A 655 -26.07 47.09 -3.34
N ALA A 656 -25.91 47.28 -2.02
CA ALA A 656 -25.71 48.60 -1.41
C ALA A 656 -24.20 48.80 -1.11
N PRO A 657 -23.66 50.03 -1.20
CA PRO A 657 -22.20 50.25 -1.11
C PRO A 657 -21.69 50.32 0.33
N PRO A 658 -20.46 49.83 0.62
CA PRO A 658 -19.83 49.93 1.94
C PRO A 658 -19.02 51.24 2.11
N PRO A 659 -18.76 51.67 3.35
CA PRO A 659 -18.11 52.95 3.66
C PRO A 659 -16.57 52.88 3.54
N SER A 660 -15.98 54.01 3.15
CA SER A 660 -14.54 54.19 2.94
C SER A 660 -13.81 54.71 4.19
N THR A 661 -12.70 54.06 4.58
CA THR A 661 -11.66 54.62 5.46
C THR A 661 -10.32 54.73 4.70
N PRO A 662 -9.49 55.76 4.95
CA PRO A 662 -8.26 55.99 4.19
C PRO A 662 -7.06 55.22 4.77
N PRO A 663 -6.08 54.81 3.92
CA PRO A 663 -4.91 54.05 4.33
C PRO A 663 -3.76 54.93 4.87
N PRO A 664 -2.82 54.35 5.66
CA PRO A 664 -1.75 55.08 6.31
C PRO A 664 -0.54 55.35 5.39
N THR A 665 0.11 56.49 5.62
CA THR A 665 1.23 57.04 4.84
C THR A 665 2.58 56.82 5.54
N THR A 666 3.30 55.74 5.22
CA THR A 666 4.76 55.69 5.45
C THR A 666 5.43 54.64 4.55
N PRO A 667 6.47 54.99 3.77
CA PRO A 667 7.19 54.05 2.91
C PRO A 667 8.30 53.28 3.66
N PRO A 668 8.58 52.02 3.31
CA PRO A 668 9.65 51.22 3.91
C PRO A 668 11.04 51.61 3.34
N PRO A 669 12.13 51.34 4.07
CA PRO A 669 13.49 51.73 3.67
C PRO A 669 14.04 50.80 2.59
N SER A 670 14.77 51.36 1.62
CA SER A 670 15.49 50.60 0.58
C SER A 670 17.00 50.84 0.66
N THR A 671 17.78 49.76 0.56
CA THR A 671 19.24 49.78 0.35
C THR A 671 19.55 49.49 -1.12
N PRO A 672 20.54 50.17 -1.75
CA PRO A 672 20.84 49.96 -3.17
C PRO A 672 21.64 48.66 -3.40
N PRO A 673 21.34 47.87 -4.46
CA PRO A 673 22.12 46.69 -4.81
C PRO A 673 23.39 47.02 -5.62
N PRO A 674 24.38 46.11 -5.68
CA PRO A 674 25.68 46.34 -6.33
C PRO A 674 25.55 46.49 -7.86
N ALA A 675 26.38 47.35 -8.44
CA ALA A 675 26.42 47.58 -9.88
C ALA A 675 27.04 46.39 -10.64
N GLY A 676 26.25 45.77 -11.53
CA GLY A 676 26.77 44.81 -12.53
C GLY A 676 25.99 43.49 -12.74
N GLY A 677 24.83 43.30 -12.12
CA GLY A 677 24.04 42.06 -12.23
C GLY A 677 22.59 42.25 -12.70
N LEU A 678 21.93 41.13 -13.00
CA LEU A 678 20.47 41.05 -13.27
C LEU A 678 19.70 41.67 -12.09
N THR A 679 18.88 42.70 -12.36
CA THR A 679 18.00 43.27 -11.34
C THR A 679 16.57 42.83 -11.60
N ALA A 680 15.90 42.32 -10.57
CA ALA A 680 14.47 42.04 -10.56
C ALA A 680 13.75 43.09 -9.71
N ALA A 681 12.68 43.67 -10.23
CA ALA A 681 11.76 44.52 -9.49
C ALA A 681 10.39 43.86 -9.44
N PHE A 682 9.76 43.90 -8.27
CA PHE A 682 8.44 43.35 -8.01
C PHE A 682 7.51 44.48 -7.56
N ALA A 683 6.32 44.56 -8.16
CA ALA A 683 5.28 45.51 -7.77
C ALA A 683 3.94 44.78 -7.65
N GLN A 684 3.40 44.72 -6.44
CA GLN A 684 2.05 44.23 -6.20
C GLN A 684 1.04 45.27 -6.68
N THR A 685 0.15 44.89 -7.60
CA THR A 685 -0.76 45.83 -8.28
C THR A 685 -2.15 45.89 -7.67
N ASN A 686 -2.62 44.83 -7.01
CA ASN A 686 -3.92 44.77 -6.33
C ASN A 686 -4.01 43.61 -5.32
N THR A 687 -4.96 43.67 -4.37
CA THR A 687 -5.28 42.61 -3.39
C THR A 687 -6.78 42.37 -3.28
N TRP A 688 -7.16 41.13 -2.98
CA TRP A 688 -8.53 40.72 -2.65
C TRP A 688 -8.48 39.53 -1.67
N SER A 689 -9.64 39.12 -1.15
CA SER A 689 -9.75 38.18 -0.01
C SER A 689 -9.10 36.80 -0.23
N SER A 690 -8.79 36.43 -1.48
CA SER A 690 -8.15 35.17 -1.84
C SER A 690 -6.80 35.33 -2.57
N GLY A 691 -6.25 36.54 -2.72
CA GLY A 691 -4.97 36.71 -3.42
C GLY A 691 -4.56 38.14 -3.75
N TYR A 692 -3.53 38.26 -4.59
CA TYR A 692 -3.02 39.53 -5.10
C TYR A 692 -2.54 39.38 -6.55
N GLY A 693 -2.58 40.48 -7.31
CA GLY A 693 -1.91 40.59 -8.61
C GLY A 693 -0.58 41.30 -8.46
N ALA A 694 0.41 40.95 -9.28
CA ALA A 694 1.72 41.60 -9.26
C ALA A 694 2.39 41.60 -10.63
N GLU A 695 3.25 42.59 -10.84
CA GLU A 695 4.13 42.74 -11.99
C GLU A 695 5.59 42.47 -11.59
N TYR A 696 6.34 41.87 -12.52
CA TYR A 696 7.76 41.62 -12.39
C TYR A 696 8.51 42.23 -13.57
N VAL A 697 9.54 43.03 -13.28
CA VAL A 697 10.46 43.57 -14.28
C VAL A 697 11.85 43.01 -14.06
N LEU A 698 12.36 42.27 -15.03
CA LEU A 698 13.73 41.78 -15.06
C LEU A 698 14.56 42.66 -16.01
N THR A 699 15.58 43.32 -15.49
CA THR A 699 16.52 44.11 -16.30
C THR A 699 17.92 43.51 -16.19
N ASN A 700 18.46 43.04 -17.32
CA ASN A 700 19.84 42.60 -17.43
C ASN A 700 20.71 43.75 -17.94
N ARG A 701 21.66 44.22 -17.12
CA ARG A 701 22.60 45.31 -17.49
C ARG A 701 24.02 44.80 -17.83
N GLY A 702 24.19 43.49 -18.06
CA GLY A 702 25.47 42.91 -18.46
C GLY A 702 25.90 43.37 -19.87
N VAL A 703 27.18 43.74 -20.02
CA VAL A 703 27.78 44.13 -21.30
C VAL A 703 27.94 42.88 -22.19
N PRO A 704 27.58 42.92 -23.49
CA PRO A 704 27.81 41.80 -24.41
C PRO A 704 29.32 41.54 -24.60
N ARG A 705 29.80 40.32 -24.32
CA ARG A 705 31.16 39.91 -24.72
C ARG A 705 31.18 39.64 -26.23
N SER A 706 31.95 40.45 -26.97
CA SER A 706 32.29 40.23 -28.38
C SER A 706 33.19 39.00 -28.57
N ARG A 707 32.90 38.21 -29.60
CA ARG A 707 33.61 37.00 -30.07
C ARG A 707 35.08 37.22 -30.44
N ALA A 708 35.91 36.21 -30.21
CA ALA A 708 37.03 35.83 -31.07
C ALA A 708 37.27 34.31 -30.98
N GLY A 709 37.39 33.62 -32.12
CA GLY A 709 37.80 32.20 -32.20
C GLY A 709 36.94 31.34 -33.12
N SER A 710 37.48 30.98 -34.28
CA SER A 710 36.87 30.35 -35.46
C SER A 710 36.89 28.82 -35.47
N SER A 711 35.89 28.21 -36.16
CA SER A 711 35.91 27.00 -37.03
C SER A 711 34.58 26.23 -36.87
N SER A 712 33.60 26.42 -37.77
CA SER A 712 33.34 25.70 -39.04
C SER A 712 32.67 24.33 -38.87
N SER A 713 31.35 24.30 -39.06
CA SER A 713 30.65 23.17 -39.71
C SER A 713 29.37 23.70 -40.39
N THR A 714 29.37 23.60 -41.72
CA THR A 714 28.26 23.92 -42.62
C THR A 714 27.32 22.72 -42.73
N CYS A 715 26.02 22.94 -42.52
CA CYS A 715 24.94 22.08 -43.01
C CYS A 715 24.45 22.63 -44.36
N PRO A 716 24.17 21.80 -45.39
CA PRO A 716 23.59 22.26 -46.65
C PRO A 716 22.09 22.56 -46.50
N PRO A 717 21.52 23.45 -47.33
CA PRO A 717 20.14 23.91 -47.20
C PRO A 717 19.14 22.97 -47.89
N ALA A 718 17.96 22.86 -47.29
CA ALA A 718 16.76 22.35 -47.94
C ALA A 718 16.25 23.36 -48.98
N ARG A 719 15.82 22.86 -50.14
CA ARG A 719 14.80 23.47 -51.02
C ARG A 719 14.09 22.36 -51.80
N GLY A 720 12.77 22.51 -51.94
CA GLY A 720 11.94 21.81 -52.92
C GLY A 720 11.17 20.64 -52.34
#